data_AF-A0A5P9F1E2-F1
#
_entry.id   AF-A0A5P9F1E2-F1
#
_cell.length_a   1.000
_cell.length_b   1.000
_cell.length_c   1.000
_cell.angle_alpha   90.00
_cell.angle_beta   90.00
_cell.angle_gamma   90.00
#
_symmetry.space_group_name_H-M   'P 1'
#
loop_
_entity.id
_entity.type
_entity.pdbx_description
1 polymer ?
#
loop_
_entity_poly.entity_id
_entity_poly.type
_entity_poly.pdbx_seq_one_letter_code
_entity_poly.pdbx_strand_id
1 'polypeptide(L)'
;MYRHGLFRSIGICALSLLAACSGGSGGSGGSGGSGGSGGTTENTIGLTIEGKIVDGPVSNAKIDFAIGDTQVSTESDSKGNYSIDIEVPETEAESIVKAVAYSSDNRRVQFATVLGSLSSLIEYAGEDGVLEKSEHHSVNISSLSTSISALLEIEEDTEVSTQLELQQALKRINSERALAVAASLKFFIEYSDKGIALPSEVQDTYQYAKDFEQSSKYVNLMETQFTDLFEDIKADIALDLNLVNISPNRLQPIADTYYIQYPDIQLTLNEDGSGTYIYSSGIIDLSWTQEIDGIRLEAAQTITDGVIENIDDRNIWVDRKRELKRLLWVTDDKNHSTVVFETLDTLGYPDSVQDKSEETKAGYILGSAVRSAGVLDPKDVLLIGREYSFSIPEKEGEIRDPIEGLWQGSTVGSIKLGLLGDFDSGGRTSIIMPIVSGSGEITESDISGSWSVDDNNRLVINISEDLSYVYALTDHSKDEILYASVMEKSANRTVVGSRGSILLKEISGWNKDEIIGKHYFEPNFFGPLDEYSEEYKSDGTVEIRSLRDNDSDGVIEDEEPLVQIGLWKVADNGRLLIRTYRNDSEFCVPDSWDTLDNADCALYLERDWELYQIDEAGHYWFNYHQTFFADKYRDQLIDFSDPGGHLLRDAWFFHSYRKFNTEN
;
A
#
# COMPACT_ATOMS: atom_id res chain seq x y z
N MET A 1 -8.61 -55.20 30.59
CA MET A 1 -7.72 -56.29 31.05
C MET A 1 -6.42 -55.61 31.49
N TYR A 2 -6.14 -55.59 32.81
CA TYR A 2 -4.84 -55.38 33.52
C TYR A 2 -3.71 -54.58 32.82
N ARG A 3 -3.05 -53.52 33.32
CA ARG A 3 -2.59 -53.05 34.67
C ARG A 3 -2.25 -51.55 34.54
N HIS A 4 -2.59 -50.66 35.48
CA HIS A 4 -1.82 -50.21 36.65
C HIS A 4 -0.37 -49.71 36.42
N GLY A 5 -0.13 -48.43 36.75
CA GLY A 5 1.20 -47.84 36.97
C GLY A 5 1.21 -46.33 37.23
N LEU A 6 0.71 -45.90 38.40
CA LEU A 6 0.98 -44.57 38.99
C LEU A 6 2.44 -44.52 39.50
N PHE A 7 3.18 -43.41 39.32
CA PHE A 7 3.70 -42.52 40.39
C PHE A 7 4.86 -41.58 39.97
N ARG A 8 4.73 -40.32 40.42
CA ARG A 8 5.72 -39.31 40.88
C ARG A 8 6.71 -38.70 39.86
N SER A 9 6.58 -37.40 39.55
CA SER A 9 7.06 -36.23 40.34
C SER A 9 8.59 -36.08 40.38
N ILE A 10 9.11 -35.27 39.46
CA ILE A 10 10.37 -34.51 39.52
C ILE A 10 10.01 -33.22 38.76
N GLY A 11 10.12 -31.99 39.25
CA GLY A 11 11.07 -31.40 40.17
C GLY A 11 11.55 -30.11 39.49
N ILE A 12 10.86 -29.00 39.77
CA ILE A 12 11.27 -27.64 39.40
C ILE A 12 12.66 -27.37 40.00
N CYS A 13 13.61 -26.86 39.20
CA CYS A 13 14.52 -25.79 39.61
C CYS A 13 15.46 -25.33 38.48
N ALA A 14 15.35 -24.03 38.19
CA ALA A 14 16.43 -23.06 37.99
C ALA A 14 17.60 -23.42 37.06
N LEU A 15 17.59 -22.87 35.84
CA LEU A 15 18.83 -22.60 35.11
C LEU A 15 19.41 -21.26 35.59
N SER A 16 20.60 -21.36 36.16
CA SER A 16 21.40 -20.30 36.75
C SER A 16 22.17 -19.50 35.69
N LEU A 17 22.07 -18.18 35.83
CA LEU A 17 22.97 -17.14 35.30
C LEU A 17 24.43 -17.45 35.66
N LEU A 18 25.32 -17.42 34.67
CA LEU A 18 26.77 -17.35 34.88
C LEU A 18 27.18 -15.88 35.00
N ALA A 19 27.22 -15.38 36.23
CA ALA A 19 27.96 -14.18 36.61
C ALA A 19 29.38 -14.58 37.00
N ALA A 20 30.37 -14.20 36.19
CA ALA A 20 31.79 -14.34 36.55
C ALA A 20 32.19 -13.14 37.44
N CYS A 21 32.10 -13.31 38.76
CA CYS A 21 32.83 -12.48 39.72
C CYS A 21 34.24 -13.05 39.89
N SER A 22 35.27 -12.33 39.43
CA SER A 22 36.66 -12.64 39.74
C SER A 22 37.04 -12.02 41.10
N GLY A 23 37.33 -12.89 42.07
CA GLY A 23 37.75 -12.50 43.42
C GLY A 23 39.26 -12.25 43.49
N GLY A 24 39.64 -11.19 44.18
CA GLY A 24 41.02 -10.87 44.53
C GLY A 24 41.56 -11.71 45.70
N SER A 25 42.87 -11.93 45.69
CA SER A 25 43.67 -12.29 46.87
C SER A 25 45.07 -11.68 46.71
N GLY A 26 45.47 -10.86 47.69
CA GLY A 26 46.67 -10.04 47.67
C GLY A 26 47.98 -10.78 47.98
N GLY A 27 49.09 -10.18 47.52
CA GLY A 27 50.45 -10.54 47.87
C GLY A 27 51.41 -9.38 47.55
N SER A 28 52.03 -8.84 48.59
CA SER A 28 52.87 -7.63 48.63
C SER A 28 54.27 -7.81 48.03
N GLY A 29 54.77 -6.80 47.31
CA GLY A 29 56.20 -6.61 47.01
C GLY A 29 56.45 -5.46 46.03
N GLY A 30 56.89 -4.30 46.52
CA GLY A 30 57.06 -3.09 45.72
C GLY A 30 58.38 -2.95 44.96
N SER A 31 58.38 -2.08 43.95
CA SER A 31 59.44 -1.13 43.57
C SER A 31 59.04 -0.44 42.24
N GLY A 32 59.29 0.86 42.15
CA GLY A 32 58.70 1.78 41.17
C GLY A 32 59.10 1.64 39.70
N GLY A 33 58.37 2.35 38.84
CA GLY A 33 58.73 2.57 37.44
C GLY A 33 57.57 3.00 36.55
N SER A 34 57.52 4.31 36.26
CA SER A 34 56.97 4.96 35.04
C SER A 34 55.51 4.73 34.63
N GLY A 35 54.72 5.80 34.67
CA GLY A 35 53.37 5.85 34.11
C GLY A 35 53.37 5.63 32.60
N GLY A 36 52.68 4.57 32.17
CA GLY A 36 52.23 4.36 30.80
C GLY A 36 50.73 4.61 30.75
N SER A 37 50.32 5.57 29.93
CA SER A 37 48.93 5.79 29.53
C SER A 37 48.45 4.53 28.80
N GLY A 38 47.67 3.68 29.47
CA GLY A 38 47.01 2.54 28.84
C GLY A 38 45.86 3.04 27.98
N GLY A 39 46.13 3.30 26.70
CA GLY A 39 45.07 3.41 25.70
C GLY A 39 44.45 2.03 25.52
N THR A 40 43.17 1.90 25.87
CA THR A 40 42.34 0.80 25.38
C THR A 40 42.27 0.94 23.86
N THR A 41 42.87 0.02 23.12
CA THR A 41 42.59 -0.15 21.69
C THR A 41 41.13 -0.52 21.56
N GLU A 42 40.34 0.38 20.98
CA GLU A 42 38.94 0.15 20.63
C GLU A 42 38.89 -0.96 19.57
N ASN A 43 38.00 -1.94 19.77
CA ASN A 43 37.80 -2.99 18.77
C ASN A 43 37.16 -2.37 17.52
N THR A 44 37.60 -2.81 16.35
CA THR A 44 37.03 -2.42 15.06
C THR A 44 36.29 -3.59 14.42
N ILE A 45 35.30 -3.25 13.61
CA ILE A 45 34.62 -4.15 12.68
C ILE A 45 34.74 -3.54 11.28
N GLY A 46 34.68 -4.38 10.25
CA GLY A 46 34.85 -3.91 8.89
C GLY A 46 34.11 -4.74 7.84
N LEU A 47 33.93 -4.12 6.69
CA LEU A 47 33.18 -4.62 5.54
C LEU A 47 33.77 -3.99 4.27
N THR A 48 34.01 -4.79 3.24
CA THR A 48 34.25 -4.26 1.89
C THR A 48 32.92 -4.19 1.15
N ILE A 49 32.59 -3.05 0.55
CA ILE A 49 31.38 -2.89 -0.28
C ILE A 49 31.80 -2.75 -1.74
N GLU A 50 31.30 -3.63 -2.60
CA GLU A 50 31.48 -3.56 -4.05
C GLU A 50 30.14 -3.27 -4.73
N GLY A 51 30.12 -2.23 -5.56
CA GLY A 51 28.88 -1.73 -6.14
C GLY A 51 29.09 -0.99 -7.44
N LYS A 52 27.99 -0.46 -7.98
CA LYS A 52 27.97 0.24 -9.26
C LYS A 52 27.00 1.41 -9.27
N ILE A 53 27.40 2.53 -9.89
CA ILE A 53 26.49 3.60 -10.30
C ILE A 53 25.87 3.20 -11.63
N VAL A 54 24.54 3.14 -11.70
CA VAL A 54 23.83 2.60 -12.87
C VAL A 54 23.37 3.68 -13.85
N ASP A 55 22.91 4.83 -13.35
CA ASP A 55 22.29 5.88 -14.16
C ASP A 55 23.18 7.13 -14.30
N GLY A 56 23.07 7.86 -15.42
CA GLY A 56 23.70 9.17 -15.60
C GLY A 56 25.23 9.15 -15.60
N PRO A 57 25.98 10.28 -15.47
CA PRO A 57 27.44 10.22 -15.63
C PRO A 57 28.06 9.36 -14.52
N VAL A 58 28.44 8.13 -14.88
CA VAL A 58 28.92 7.12 -13.93
C VAL A 58 30.43 7.16 -13.69
N SER A 59 31.19 7.87 -14.52
CA SER A 59 32.66 7.84 -14.50
C SER A 59 33.26 8.85 -13.52
N ASN A 60 34.22 8.40 -12.70
CA ASN A 60 34.94 9.22 -11.71
C ASN A 60 33.97 10.01 -10.80
N ALA A 61 32.80 9.45 -10.52
CA ALA A 61 31.86 10.04 -9.59
C ALA A 61 32.42 9.82 -8.18
N LYS A 62 32.42 10.87 -7.37
CA LYS A 62 32.80 10.78 -5.96
C LYS A 62 31.66 10.14 -5.20
N ILE A 63 31.96 9.15 -4.36
CA ILE A 63 30.96 8.45 -3.54
C ILE A 63 31.37 8.63 -2.08
N ASP A 64 30.51 9.26 -1.29
CA ASP A 64 30.69 9.47 0.13
C ASP A 64 29.78 8.52 0.91
N PHE A 65 30.38 7.70 1.77
CA PHE A 65 29.68 6.82 2.70
C PHE A 65 29.66 7.45 4.09
N ALA A 66 28.50 7.40 4.73
CA ALA A 66 28.31 7.80 6.13
C ALA A 66 27.89 6.57 6.97
N ILE A 67 28.58 6.38 8.10
CA ILE A 67 28.36 5.30 9.08
C ILE A 67 28.47 5.91 10.47
N GLY A 68 27.32 6.23 11.08
CA GLY A 68 27.28 7.00 12.32
C GLY A 68 28.04 8.32 12.18
N ASP A 69 29.03 8.54 13.05
CA ASP A 69 29.90 9.74 12.98
C ASP A 69 31.05 9.63 11.96
N THR A 70 31.23 8.47 11.33
CA THR A 70 32.33 8.21 10.38
C THR A 70 31.92 8.49 8.95
N GLN A 71 32.81 9.15 8.19
CA GLN A 71 32.67 9.32 6.74
C GLN A 71 33.90 8.80 6.00
N VAL A 72 33.67 8.01 4.95
CA VAL A 72 34.70 7.51 4.04
C VAL A 72 34.29 7.77 2.59
N SER A 73 35.26 7.88 1.68
CA SER A 73 34.98 8.20 0.28
C SER A 73 35.74 7.29 -0.67
N THR A 74 35.13 7.01 -1.82
CA THR A 74 35.76 6.35 -2.98
C THR A 74 35.35 7.05 -4.27
N GLU A 75 35.86 6.59 -5.41
CA GLU A 75 35.47 7.06 -6.73
C GLU A 75 35.10 5.86 -7.62
N SER A 76 34.13 6.04 -8.50
CA SER A 76 33.78 5.04 -9.49
C SER A 76 34.76 5.01 -10.66
N ASP A 77 34.93 3.83 -11.25
CA ASP A 77 35.68 3.66 -12.49
C ASP A 77 34.90 4.18 -13.72
N SER A 78 35.50 4.05 -14.92
CA SER A 78 34.87 4.48 -16.19
C SER A 78 33.54 3.78 -16.54
N LYS A 79 33.19 2.70 -15.84
CA LYS A 79 31.96 1.91 -16.03
C LYS A 79 31.00 2.06 -14.84
N GLY A 80 31.33 2.90 -13.86
CA GLY A 80 30.53 3.11 -12.67
C GLY A 80 30.83 2.17 -11.50
N ASN A 81 31.74 1.20 -11.64
CA ASN A 81 32.03 0.27 -10.55
C ASN A 81 32.89 0.95 -9.47
N TYR A 82 32.68 0.58 -8.22
CA TYR A 82 33.48 1.07 -7.10
C TYR A 82 33.71 -0.03 -6.07
N SER A 83 34.72 0.16 -5.23
CA SER A 83 35.02 -0.66 -4.06
C SER A 83 35.47 0.26 -2.92
N ILE A 84 35.01 -0.02 -1.71
CA ILE A 84 35.38 0.73 -0.50
C ILE A 84 35.52 -0.22 0.69
N ASP A 85 36.61 -0.07 1.43
CA ASP A 85 36.82 -0.74 2.72
C ASP A 85 36.31 0.17 3.84
N ILE A 86 35.34 -0.31 4.60
CA ILE A 86 34.83 0.34 5.81
C ILE A 86 35.47 -0.36 7.01
N GLU A 87 36.09 0.40 7.90
CA GLU A 87 36.57 -0.08 9.18
C GLU A 87 36.23 0.98 10.25
N VAL A 88 35.35 0.62 11.19
CA VAL A 88 34.82 1.52 12.22
C VAL A 88 34.86 0.86 13.60
N PRO A 89 34.79 1.64 14.70
CA PRO A 89 34.61 1.08 16.03
C PRO A 89 33.41 0.13 16.11
N GLU A 90 33.52 -0.93 16.92
CA GLU A 90 32.44 -1.90 17.18
C GLU A 90 31.16 -1.22 17.73
N THR A 91 31.28 -0.02 18.32
CA THR A 91 30.12 0.78 18.77
C THR A 91 29.23 1.28 17.63
N GLU A 92 29.74 1.32 16.39
CA GLU A 92 29.02 1.74 15.19
C GLU A 92 28.34 0.57 14.45
N ALA A 93 28.37 -0.65 15.03
CA ALA A 93 27.80 -1.84 14.39
C ALA A 93 26.33 -1.68 13.99
N GLU A 94 25.55 -0.97 14.80
CA GLU A 94 24.12 -0.76 14.55
C GLU A 94 23.80 0.51 13.75
N SER A 95 24.83 1.29 13.41
CA SER A 95 24.66 2.53 12.66
C SER A 95 24.28 2.25 11.20
N ILE A 96 23.33 3.02 10.68
CA ILE A 96 22.89 2.92 9.29
C ILE A 96 23.99 3.42 8.35
N VAL A 97 24.34 2.59 7.37
CA VAL A 97 25.24 2.91 6.27
C VAL A 97 24.45 3.57 5.14
N LYS A 98 24.90 4.75 4.73
CA LYS A 98 24.33 5.51 3.61
C LYS A 98 25.42 5.88 2.63
N ALA A 99 25.08 6.00 1.35
CA ALA A 99 26.01 6.49 0.35
C ALA A 99 25.37 7.59 -0.51
N VAL A 100 26.18 8.60 -0.84
CA VAL A 100 25.82 9.66 -1.77
C VAL A 100 26.85 9.71 -2.88
N ALA A 101 26.40 9.56 -4.12
CA ALA A 101 27.24 9.67 -5.30
C ALA A 101 27.02 11.02 -6.00
N TYR A 102 28.11 11.71 -6.31
CA TYR A 102 28.11 13.00 -6.98
C TYR A 102 28.61 12.85 -8.41
N SER A 103 27.80 13.28 -9.38
CA SER A 103 28.22 13.30 -10.78
C SER A 103 29.43 14.23 -10.97
N SER A 104 30.43 13.73 -11.70
CA SER A 104 31.65 14.46 -12.04
C SER A 104 31.41 15.60 -13.04
N ASP A 105 30.42 15.43 -13.91
CA ASP A 105 30.13 16.34 -15.02
C ASP A 105 28.96 17.31 -14.73
N ASN A 106 28.05 16.95 -13.81
CA ASN A 106 26.90 17.77 -13.46
C ASN A 106 26.64 17.80 -11.95
N ARG A 107 26.98 18.92 -11.31
CA ARG A 107 26.82 19.10 -9.85
C ARG A 107 25.38 19.08 -9.34
N ARG A 108 24.37 19.10 -10.22
CA ARG A 108 22.95 18.96 -9.86
C ARG A 108 22.45 17.52 -9.92
N VAL A 109 23.29 16.59 -10.37
CA VAL A 109 22.99 15.15 -10.35
C VAL A 109 23.68 14.52 -9.15
N GLN A 110 22.85 14.16 -8.18
CA GLN A 110 23.22 13.48 -6.94
C GLN A 110 22.34 12.24 -6.78
N PHE A 111 22.98 11.10 -6.55
CA PHE A 111 22.29 9.87 -6.20
C PHE A 111 22.51 9.51 -4.74
N ALA A 112 21.54 8.83 -4.15
CA ALA A 112 21.57 8.39 -2.77
C ALA A 112 21.14 6.93 -2.64
N THR A 113 21.63 6.27 -1.61
CA THR A 113 21.19 4.94 -1.19
C THR A 113 21.30 4.80 0.33
N VAL A 114 20.36 4.10 0.94
CA VAL A 114 20.39 3.67 2.35
C VAL A 114 20.53 2.15 2.35
N LEU A 115 21.63 1.64 2.88
CA LEU A 115 21.96 0.21 2.77
C LEU A 115 21.41 -0.60 3.96
N GLY A 116 21.42 -0.02 5.16
CA GLY A 116 21.06 -0.73 6.41
C GLY A 116 22.14 -0.63 7.47
N SER A 117 21.94 -1.29 8.61
CA SER A 117 22.92 -1.36 9.70
C SER A 117 24.17 -2.12 9.27
N LEU A 118 25.34 -1.65 9.70
CA LEU A 118 26.62 -2.30 9.37
C LEU A 118 26.64 -3.78 9.79
N SER A 119 26.07 -4.13 10.94
CA SER A 119 25.96 -5.51 11.42
C SER A 119 25.15 -6.40 10.48
N SER A 120 24.00 -5.91 9.98
CA SER A 120 23.18 -6.64 9.00
C SER A 120 23.92 -6.81 7.67
N LEU A 121 24.63 -5.77 7.22
CA LEU A 121 25.42 -5.82 5.98
C LEU A 121 26.59 -6.81 6.07
N ILE A 122 27.25 -6.91 7.22
CA ILE A 122 28.28 -7.94 7.49
C ILE A 122 27.66 -9.34 7.43
N GLU A 123 26.46 -9.53 7.99
CA GLU A 123 25.75 -10.81 7.90
C GLU A 123 25.37 -11.17 6.45
N TYR A 124 25.02 -10.17 5.64
CA TYR A 124 24.73 -10.37 4.21
C TYR A 124 25.97 -10.70 3.38
N ALA A 125 27.15 -10.14 3.70
CA ALA A 125 28.42 -10.50 3.06
C ALA A 125 28.90 -11.91 3.48
N GLY A 126 28.85 -12.22 4.78
CA GLY A 126 29.23 -13.54 5.29
C GLY A 126 30.73 -13.72 5.45
N GLU A 127 31.24 -14.89 5.08
CA GLU A 127 32.61 -15.30 5.49
C GLU A 127 33.73 -14.60 4.73
N ASP A 128 33.49 -14.11 3.51
CA ASP A 128 34.50 -13.39 2.71
C ASP A 128 34.61 -11.91 3.07
N GLY A 129 33.60 -11.36 3.78
CA GLY A 129 33.56 -9.97 4.22
C GLY A 129 33.40 -8.95 3.09
N VAL A 130 32.96 -9.39 1.91
CA VAL A 130 32.70 -8.54 0.75
C VAL A 130 31.21 -8.54 0.47
N LEU A 131 30.57 -7.37 0.54
CA LEU A 131 29.16 -7.22 0.20
C LEU A 131 29.02 -6.86 -1.27
N GLU A 132 28.34 -7.72 -2.02
CA GLU A 132 28.09 -7.56 -3.45
C GLU A 132 26.61 -7.42 -3.80
N LYS A 133 26.31 -7.02 -5.05
CA LYS A 133 24.92 -6.85 -5.53
C LYS A 133 24.07 -8.11 -5.42
N SER A 134 24.67 -9.30 -5.58
CA SER A 134 23.95 -10.58 -5.43
C SER A 134 23.49 -10.85 -4.00
N GLU A 135 24.07 -10.15 -3.03
CA GLU A 135 23.75 -10.29 -1.61
C GLU A 135 22.87 -9.16 -1.11
N HIS A 136 23.14 -7.93 -1.58
CA HIS A 136 22.35 -6.76 -1.22
C HIS A 136 22.27 -5.75 -2.37
N HIS A 137 21.08 -5.53 -2.94
CA HIS A 137 20.90 -4.67 -4.13
C HIS A 137 21.30 -3.21 -3.89
N SER A 138 21.15 -2.69 -2.67
CA SER A 138 21.37 -1.27 -2.36
C SER A 138 22.84 -0.84 -2.42
N VAL A 139 23.77 -1.78 -2.69
CA VAL A 139 25.16 -1.44 -3.07
C VAL A 139 25.23 -0.85 -4.48
N ASN A 140 24.19 -0.99 -5.31
CA ASN A 140 24.09 -0.24 -6.55
C ASN A 140 23.37 1.08 -6.30
N ILE A 141 23.93 2.15 -6.86
CA ILE A 141 23.45 3.52 -6.69
C ILE A 141 22.79 3.98 -8.00
N SER A 142 21.53 4.41 -7.94
CA SER A 142 20.70 4.69 -9.12
C SER A 142 19.61 5.71 -8.83
N SER A 143 18.85 6.08 -9.86
CA SER A 143 17.58 6.82 -9.75
C SER A 143 16.58 6.11 -8.84
N LEU A 144 16.49 4.78 -8.89
CA LEU A 144 15.60 3.99 -8.04
C LEU A 144 16.03 4.02 -6.57
N SER A 145 17.31 3.78 -6.28
CA SER A 145 17.82 3.85 -4.90
C SER A 145 17.68 5.27 -4.34
N THR A 146 17.85 6.30 -5.18
CA THR A 146 17.71 7.71 -4.81
C THR A 146 16.28 8.06 -4.48
N SER A 147 15.34 7.63 -5.31
CA SER A 147 13.90 7.79 -5.07
C SER A 147 13.47 7.11 -3.77
N ILE A 148 13.86 5.85 -3.56
CA ILE A 148 13.58 5.12 -2.32
C ILE A 148 14.18 5.85 -1.12
N SER A 149 15.45 6.28 -1.20
CA SER A 149 16.12 7.00 -0.10
C SER A 149 15.43 8.32 0.25
N ALA A 150 14.99 9.08 -0.75
CA ALA A 150 14.25 10.31 -0.55
C ALA A 150 12.90 10.06 0.12
N LEU A 151 12.17 9.01 -0.32
CA LEU A 151 10.89 8.62 0.28
C LEU A 151 11.07 8.11 1.72
N LEU A 152 12.15 7.39 2.04
CA LEU A 152 12.44 6.97 3.42
C LEU A 152 12.52 8.17 4.38
N GLU A 153 13.16 9.27 3.98
CA GLU A 153 13.24 10.47 4.82
C GLU A 153 11.90 11.21 4.94
N ILE A 154 11.05 11.15 3.91
CA ILE A 154 9.68 11.68 3.99
C ILE A 154 8.86 10.84 4.97
N GLU A 155 8.93 9.52 4.87
CA GLU A 155 8.16 8.59 5.70
C GLU A 155 8.60 8.56 7.17
N GLU A 156 9.80 8.99 7.55
CA GLU A 156 10.19 9.06 8.97
C GLU A 156 10.09 10.47 9.57
N ASP A 157 9.73 11.49 8.78
CA ASP A 157 9.82 12.93 9.15
C ASP A 157 11.22 13.37 9.65
N THR A 158 12.19 12.46 9.60
CA THR A 158 13.53 12.51 10.18
C THR A 158 14.44 11.54 9.43
N GLU A 159 15.72 11.60 9.74
CA GLU A 159 16.70 10.71 9.15
C GLU A 159 16.64 9.32 9.80
N VAL A 160 16.45 8.26 8.99
CA VAL A 160 16.48 6.86 9.46
C VAL A 160 17.80 6.56 10.16
N SER A 161 17.73 6.13 11.42
CA SER A 161 18.88 5.96 12.31
C SER A 161 19.11 4.53 12.80
N THR A 162 18.07 3.69 12.74
CA THR A 162 18.15 2.27 13.15
C THR A 162 17.62 1.31 12.09
N GLN A 163 18.03 0.04 12.17
CA GLN A 163 17.55 -1.01 11.26
C GLN A 163 16.05 -1.24 11.37
N LEU A 164 15.48 -1.09 12.57
CA LEU A 164 14.05 -1.24 12.80
C LEU A 164 13.26 -0.10 12.15
N GLU A 165 13.72 1.15 12.31
CA GLU A 165 13.15 2.32 11.63
C GLU A 165 13.20 2.12 10.11
N LEU A 166 14.34 1.68 9.55
CA LEU A 166 14.47 1.40 8.13
C LEU A 166 13.43 0.38 7.64
N GLN A 167 13.26 -0.73 8.37
CA GLN A 167 12.29 -1.76 8.02
C GLN A 167 10.85 -1.25 8.13
N GLN A 168 10.54 -0.37 9.08
CA GLN A 168 9.22 0.25 9.21
C GLN A 168 8.96 1.27 8.09
N ALA A 169 9.97 2.08 7.74
CA ALA A 169 9.93 3.05 6.65
C ALA A 169 9.68 2.38 5.30
N LEU A 170 10.43 1.32 4.98
CA LEU A 170 10.33 0.59 3.71
C LEU A 170 8.94 0.01 3.47
N LYS A 171 8.22 -0.39 4.52
CA LYS A 171 6.85 -0.91 4.44
C LYS A 171 5.82 0.15 4.03
N ARG A 172 6.11 1.43 4.33
CA ARG A 172 5.23 2.58 4.08
C ARG A 172 5.45 3.20 2.71
N ILE A 173 6.59 2.93 2.07
CA ILE A 173 6.89 3.46 0.74
C ILE A 173 5.86 2.96 -0.28
N ASN A 174 5.23 3.92 -0.95
CA ASN A 174 4.47 3.65 -2.17
C ASN A 174 5.45 3.33 -3.31
N SER A 175 5.53 2.06 -3.68
CA SER A 175 6.47 1.57 -4.70
C SER A 175 6.22 2.18 -6.09
N GLU A 176 4.97 2.44 -6.47
CA GLU A 176 4.65 3.10 -7.75
C GLU A 176 5.14 4.55 -7.75
N ARG A 177 4.97 5.27 -6.64
CA ARG A 177 5.55 6.61 -6.47
C ARG A 177 7.07 6.56 -6.56
N ALA A 178 7.70 5.57 -5.91
CA ALA A 178 9.15 5.40 -5.97
C ALA A 178 9.62 5.20 -7.42
N LEU A 179 8.93 4.36 -8.19
CA LEU A 179 9.25 4.08 -9.58
C LEU A 179 9.01 5.28 -10.50
N ALA A 180 7.89 5.99 -10.35
CA ALA A 180 7.58 7.18 -11.13
C ALA A 180 8.57 8.34 -10.86
N VAL A 181 8.93 8.57 -9.59
CA VAL A 181 9.98 9.54 -9.25
C VAL A 181 11.32 9.10 -9.84
N ALA A 182 11.70 7.82 -9.76
CA ALA A 182 12.93 7.31 -10.38
C ALA A 182 12.94 7.53 -11.92
N ALA A 183 11.82 7.26 -12.59
CA ALA A 183 11.67 7.52 -14.02
C ALA A 183 11.82 9.01 -14.36
N SER A 184 11.26 9.91 -13.53
CA SER A 184 11.43 11.35 -13.72
C SER A 184 12.87 11.82 -13.52
N LEU A 185 13.62 11.20 -12.60
CA LEU A 185 15.05 11.44 -12.44
C LEU A 185 15.83 11.02 -13.68
N LYS A 186 15.52 9.83 -14.26
CA LYS A 186 16.11 9.40 -15.53
C LYS A 186 15.82 10.39 -16.66
N PHE A 187 14.60 10.93 -16.73
CA PHE A 187 14.25 11.96 -17.69
C PHE A 187 15.18 13.18 -17.62
N PHE A 188 15.42 13.74 -16.44
CA PHE A 188 16.30 14.90 -16.27
C PHE A 188 17.77 14.62 -16.62
N ILE A 189 18.19 13.37 -16.50
CA ILE A 189 19.59 12.97 -16.64
C ILE A 189 19.89 12.55 -18.09
N GLU A 190 19.07 11.66 -18.64
CA GLU A 190 19.31 10.98 -19.91
C GLU A 190 18.61 11.68 -21.08
N TYR A 191 17.54 12.43 -20.81
CA TYR A 191 16.69 13.08 -21.83
C TYR A 191 16.71 14.61 -21.72
N SER A 192 17.76 15.17 -21.11
CA SER A 192 17.94 16.62 -20.98
C SER A 192 18.01 17.36 -22.33
N ASP A 193 18.39 16.65 -23.40
CA ASP A 193 18.41 17.15 -24.78
C ASP A 193 17.00 17.38 -25.35
N LYS A 194 15.97 16.76 -24.79
CA LYS A 194 14.55 17.00 -25.11
C LYS A 194 13.97 18.26 -24.47
N GLY A 195 14.80 19.07 -23.82
CA GLY A 195 14.40 20.34 -23.20
C GLY A 195 13.77 20.20 -21.82
N ILE A 196 13.79 18.99 -21.24
CA ILE A 196 13.30 18.69 -19.90
C ILE A 196 14.50 18.75 -18.95
N ALA A 197 14.50 19.74 -18.05
CA ALA A 197 15.58 19.95 -17.11
C ALA A 197 15.07 19.89 -15.67
N LEU A 198 15.97 19.51 -14.75
CA LEU A 198 15.70 19.54 -13.32
C LEU A 198 15.19 20.96 -12.92
N PRO A 199 14.06 21.06 -12.19
CA PRO A 199 13.42 22.34 -11.87
C PRO A 199 14.40 23.30 -11.20
N SER A 200 14.30 24.60 -11.45
CA SER A 200 15.26 25.58 -10.90
C SER A 200 15.14 25.76 -9.39
N GLU A 201 13.99 25.40 -8.84
CA GLU A 201 13.54 25.52 -7.46
C GLU A 201 14.25 24.51 -6.54
N VAL A 202 14.73 23.41 -7.10
CA VAL A 202 15.40 22.33 -6.38
C VAL A 202 16.89 22.33 -6.68
N GLN A 203 17.70 22.05 -5.66
CA GLN A 203 19.16 22.13 -5.78
C GLN A 203 19.72 21.03 -6.69
N ASP A 204 19.27 19.80 -6.46
CA ASP A 204 19.75 18.58 -7.10
C ASP A 204 18.62 17.52 -7.17
N THR A 205 18.92 16.41 -7.83
CA THR A 205 17.99 15.28 -8.02
C THR A 205 17.53 14.64 -6.70
N TYR A 206 18.34 14.67 -5.65
CA TYR A 206 17.93 14.13 -4.35
C TYR A 206 16.90 15.05 -3.67
N GLN A 207 17.15 16.36 -3.68
CA GLN A 207 16.18 17.34 -3.17
C GLN A 207 14.87 17.33 -3.98
N TYR A 208 14.94 17.15 -5.30
CA TYR A 208 13.74 16.96 -6.12
C TYR A 208 12.91 15.75 -5.67
N ALA A 209 13.55 14.59 -5.46
CA ALA A 209 12.84 13.38 -5.08
C ALA A 209 12.15 13.50 -3.70
N LYS A 210 12.67 14.37 -2.83
CA LYS A 210 12.07 14.69 -1.52
C LYS A 210 10.95 15.72 -1.59
N ASP A 211 10.87 16.52 -2.65
CA ASP A 211 9.88 17.59 -2.78
C ASP A 211 8.60 17.02 -3.39
N PHE A 212 7.56 16.82 -2.57
CA PHE A 212 6.28 16.26 -3.01
C PHE A 212 5.66 17.08 -4.15
N GLU A 213 5.62 18.41 -4.01
CA GLU A 213 4.96 19.30 -4.98
C GLU A 213 5.69 19.27 -6.32
N GLN A 214 7.02 19.42 -6.30
CA GLN A 214 7.81 19.42 -7.53
C GLN A 214 7.83 18.03 -8.20
N SER A 215 8.01 16.96 -7.42
CA SER A 215 8.04 15.61 -7.99
C SER A 215 6.69 15.18 -8.54
N SER A 216 5.58 15.46 -7.84
CA SER A 216 4.22 15.18 -8.30
C SER A 216 3.91 15.91 -9.62
N LYS A 217 4.21 17.22 -9.68
CA LYS A 217 4.01 18.04 -10.88
C LYS A 217 4.75 17.50 -12.10
N TYR A 218 6.04 17.15 -11.95
CA TYR A 218 6.85 16.70 -13.08
C TYR A 218 6.59 15.25 -13.46
N VAL A 219 6.21 14.38 -12.51
CA VAL A 219 5.69 13.04 -12.82
C VAL A 219 4.42 13.17 -13.67
N ASN A 220 3.44 13.96 -13.21
CA ASN A 220 2.19 14.15 -13.96
C ASN A 220 2.46 14.74 -15.36
N LEU A 221 3.34 15.74 -15.48
CA LEU A 221 3.77 16.29 -16.78
C LEU A 221 4.33 15.22 -17.72
N MET A 222 5.13 14.28 -17.19
CA MET A 222 5.73 13.21 -18.00
C MET A 222 4.72 12.13 -18.36
N GLU A 223 3.82 11.79 -17.44
CA GLU A 223 2.72 10.85 -17.69
C GLU A 223 1.75 11.36 -18.76
N THR A 224 1.49 12.67 -18.82
CA THR A 224 0.55 13.25 -19.80
C THR A 224 1.21 13.64 -21.12
N GLN A 225 2.40 14.26 -21.10
CA GLN A 225 3.04 14.75 -22.32
C GLN A 225 3.99 13.74 -22.98
N PHE A 226 4.44 12.73 -22.24
CA PHE A 226 5.42 11.75 -22.69
C PHE A 226 5.04 10.31 -22.31
N THR A 227 3.74 9.99 -22.29
CA THR A 227 3.16 8.74 -21.77
C THR A 227 3.94 7.49 -22.16
N ASP A 228 4.08 7.21 -23.46
CA ASP A 228 4.75 5.99 -23.94
C ASP A 228 6.21 5.90 -23.45
N LEU A 229 6.95 7.01 -23.53
CA LEU A 229 8.35 7.05 -23.11
C LEU A 229 8.49 6.92 -21.59
N PHE A 230 7.58 7.51 -20.82
CA PHE A 230 7.60 7.43 -19.37
C PHE A 230 7.30 6.01 -18.89
N GLU A 231 6.30 5.35 -19.49
CA GLU A 231 6.01 3.92 -19.23
C GLU A 231 7.17 3.01 -19.63
N ASP A 232 7.81 3.25 -20.78
CA ASP A 232 8.99 2.49 -21.22
C ASP A 232 10.15 2.65 -20.22
N ILE A 233 10.41 3.86 -19.72
CA ILE A 233 11.46 4.11 -18.72
C ILE A 233 11.13 3.43 -17.38
N LYS A 234 9.86 3.46 -16.94
CA LYS A 234 9.45 2.75 -15.73
C LYS A 234 9.67 1.24 -15.89
N ALA A 235 9.30 0.66 -17.03
CA ALA A 235 9.54 -0.76 -17.31
C ALA A 235 11.04 -1.11 -17.35
N ASP A 236 11.86 -0.27 -17.98
CA ASP A 236 13.32 -0.43 -18.02
C ASP A 236 13.91 -0.42 -16.60
N ILE A 237 13.45 0.47 -15.72
CA ILE A 237 13.90 0.51 -14.31
C ILE A 237 13.44 -0.75 -13.56
N ALA A 238 12.16 -1.12 -13.68
CA ALA A 238 11.57 -2.23 -12.93
C ALA A 238 12.16 -3.60 -13.30
N LEU A 239 12.72 -3.73 -14.51
CA LEU A 239 13.25 -4.98 -15.05
C LEU A 239 14.79 -4.99 -15.19
N ASP A 240 15.50 -3.91 -14.85
CA ASP A 240 16.96 -3.85 -14.87
C ASP A 240 17.55 -4.67 -13.72
N LEU A 241 18.23 -5.78 -14.06
CA LEU A 241 18.88 -6.67 -13.11
C LEU A 241 20.06 -6.03 -12.34
N ASN A 242 20.49 -4.81 -12.68
CA ASN A 242 21.40 -4.03 -11.82
C ASN A 242 20.65 -3.26 -10.73
N LEU A 243 19.35 -3.05 -10.88
CA LEU A 243 18.50 -2.28 -9.95
C LEU A 243 17.63 -3.18 -9.07
N VAL A 244 17.30 -4.37 -9.55
CA VAL A 244 16.46 -5.35 -8.83
C VAL A 244 17.20 -6.66 -8.59
N ASN A 245 16.72 -7.42 -7.61
CA ASN A 245 17.20 -8.73 -7.23
C ASN A 245 16.45 -9.85 -7.96
N ILE A 246 17.19 -10.92 -8.28
CA ILE A 246 16.67 -12.13 -8.95
C ILE A 246 16.11 -13.16 -7.96
N SER A 247 16.34 -12.95 -6.66
CA SER A 247 15.83 -13.72 -5.53
C SER A 247 15.76 -12.83 -4.28
N PRO A 248 15.02 -13.23 -3.24
CA PRO A 248 15.19 -12.65 -1.90
C PRO A 248 16.65 -12.68 -1.44
N ASN A 249 16.98 -11.92 -0.39
CA ASN A 249 18.31 -12.01 0.19
C ASN A 249 18.58 -13.46 0.67
N ARG A 250 19.85 -13.88 0.71
CA ARG A 250 20.23 -15.28 0.98
C ARG A 250 19.76 -15.83 2.33
N LEU A 251 19.34 -14.97 3.26
CA LEU A 251 18.81 -15.37 4.57
C LEU A 251 17.31 -15.68 4.52
N GLN A 252 16.64 -15.39 3.41
CA GLN A 252 15.20 -15.61 3.25
C GLN A 252 14.89 -16.68 2.17
N PRO A 253 13.86 -17.52 2.39
CA PRO A 253 13.44 -18.48 1.37
C PRO A 253 12.70 -17.78 0.22
N ILE A 254 12.80 -18.36 -0.98
CA ILE A 254 11.92 -18.01 -2.12
C ILE A 254 10.51 -18.56 -1.90
N ALA A 255 10.43 -19.82 -1.44
CA ALA A 255 9.18 -20.49 -1.14
C ALA A 255 8.51 -19.84 0.07
N ASP A 256 7.38 -19.17 -0.17
CA ASP A 256 6.66 -18.37 0.80
C ASP A 256 5.25 -18.04 0.27
N THR A 257 4.43 -17.40 1.09
CA THR A 257 3.23 -16.68 0.65
C THR A 257 3.46 -15.18 0.72
N TYR A 258 3.20 -14.51 -0.40
CA TYR A 258 3.31 -13.07 -0.60
C TYR A 258 1.89 -12.49 -0.74
N TYR A 259 1.50 -11.64 0.20
CA TYR A 259 0.27 -10.85 0.18
C TYR A 259 0.57 -9.48 -0.44
N ILE A 260 0.42 -9.38 -1.75
CA ILE A 260 0.72 -8.21 -2.54
C ILE A 260 -0.46 -7.24 -2.47
N GLN A 261 -0.21 -6.08 -1.87
CA GLN A 261 -1.23 -5.11 -1.45
C GLN A 261 -1.88 -4.34 -2.59
N TYR A 262 -1.24 -4.26 -3.75
CA TYR A 262 -1.76 -3.64 -4.95
C TYR A 262 -1.08 -4.36 -6.13
N PRO A 263 -1.83 -5.01 -7.03
CA PRO A 263 -3.29 -5.01 -7.21
C PRO A 263 -4.02 -6.17 -6.49
N ASP A 264 -3.88 -6.32 -5.17
CA ASP A 264 -4.59 -7.35 -4.37
C ASP A 264 -4.34 -8.80 -4.80
N ILE A 265 -3.07 -9.20 -4.85
CA ILE A 265 -2.66 -10.55 -5.24
C ILE A 265 -2.20 -11.32 -4.00
N GLN A 266 -2.57 -12.59 -3.91
CA GLN A 266 -1.85 -13.53 -3.05
C GLN A 266 -1.10 -14.54 -3.92
N LEU A 267 0.23 -14.50 -3.86
CA LEU A 267 1.12 -15.47 -4.50
C LEU A 267 1.64 -16.45 -3.45
N THR A 268 1.43 -17.74 -3.66
CA THR A 268 2.08 -18.79 -2.86
C THR A 268 3.05 -19.57 -3.74
N LEU A 269 4.30 -19.68 -3.32
CA LEU A 269 5.35 -20.48 -3.94
C LEU A 269 5.74 -21.61 -2.98
N ASN A 270 5.50 -22.87 -3.37
CA ASN A 270 5.83 -24.05 -2.57
C ASN A 270 7.24 -24.56 -2.87
N GLU A 271 7.90 -25.20 -1.90
CA GLU A 271 9.26 -25.75 -2.05
C GLU A 271 9.42 -26.77 -3.20
N ASP A 272 8.34 -27.41 -3.62
CA ASP A 272 8.34 -28.40 -4.71
C ASP A 272 8.26 -27.77 -6.13
N GLY A 273 8.29 -26.44 -6.22
CA GLY A 273 8.18 -25.70 -7.47
C GLY A 273 6.73 -25.51 -7.95
N SER A 274 5.72 -25.92 -7.18
CA SER A 274 4.32 -25.55 -7.43
C SER A 274 3.95 -24.23 -6.75
N GLY A 275 2.81 -23.66 -7.11
CA GLY A 275 2.30 -22.45 -6.47
C GLY A 275 0.88 -22.10 -6.88
N THR A 276 0.36 -21.04 -6.28
CA THR A 276 -0.97 -20.49 -6.59
C THR A 276 -0.90 -18.97 -6.69
N TYR A 277 -1.64 -18.42 -7.65
CA TYR A 277 -1.85 -16.98 -7.84
C TYR A 277 -3.33 -16.68 -7.67
N ILE A 278 -3.68 -15.98 -6.60
CA ILE A 278 -5.04 -15.55 -6.27
C ILE A 278 -5.14 -14.05 -6.55
N TYR A 279 -6.20 -13.64 -7.23
CA TYR A 279 -6.49 -12.26 -7.61
C TYR A 279 -8.00 -12.03 -7.59
N SER A 280 -8.45 -10.83 -7.98
CA SER A 280 -9.86 -10.43 -7.90
C SER A 280 -10.81 -11.32 -8.72
N SER A 281 -10.36 -11.91 -9.82
CA SER A 281 -11.23 -12.76 -10.67
C SER A 281 -11.06 -14.26 -10.44
N GLY A 282 -10.18 -14.70 -9.53
CA GLY A 282 -10.07 -16.11 -9.15
C GLY A 282 -8.69 -16.59 -8.71
N ILE A 283 -8.49 -17.90 -8.82
CA ILE A 283 -7.26 -18.61 -8.46
C ILE A 283 -6.69 -19.34 -9.68
N ILE A 284 -5.38 -19.29 -9.84
CA ILE A 284 -4.65 -20.01 -10.88
C ILE A 284 -3.52 -20.79 -10.23
N ASP A 285 -3.45 -22.09 -10.55
CA ASP A 285 -2.27 -22.90 -10.22
C ASP A 285 -1.11 -22.49 -11.12
N LEU A 286 0.11 -22.50 -10.59
CA LEU A 286 1.33 -22.23 -11.34
C LEU A 286 2.47 -23.17 -10.94
N SER A 287 3.48 -23.24 -11.78
CA SER A 287 4.80 -23.73 -11.41
C SER A 287 5.84 -22.63 -11.47
N TRP A 288 6.90 -22.76 -10.68
CA TRP A 288 8.00 -21.80 -10.65
C TRP A 288 9.35 -22.50 -10.63
N THR A 289 10.34 -21.85 -11.24
CA THR A 289 11.74 -22.33 -11.26
C THR A 289 12.69 -21.16 -11.15
N GLN A 290 13.72 -21.30 -10.32
CA GLN A 290 14.79 -20.30 -10.24
C GLN A 290 15.69 -20.41 -11.49
N GLU A 291 15.82 -19.30 -12.21
CA GLU A 291 16.73 -19.12 -13.35
C GLU A 291 17.82 -18.09 -13.01
N ILE A 292 18.75 -17.84 -13.93
CA ILE A 292 19.89 -16.92 -13.70
C ILE A 292 19.46 -15.46 -13.60
N ASP A 293 18.28 -15.14 -14.11
CA ASP A 293 17.77 -13.79 -14.29
C ASP A 293 16.49 -13.53 -13.49
N GLY A 294 16.02 -14.48 -12.69
CA GLY A 294 14.85 -14.33 -11.81
C GLY A 294 14.15 -15.65 -11.51
N ILE A 295 12.95 -15.55 -10.93
CA ILE A 295 12.06 -16.70 -10.76
C ILE A 295 11.10 -16.76 -11.94
N ARG A 296 11.26 -17.75 -12.81
CA ARG A 296 10.32 -18.00 -13.91
C ARG A 296 9.01 -18.52 -13.35
N LEU A 297 7.89 -17.97 -13.84
CA LEU A 297 6.54 -18.38 -13.49
C LEU A 297 5.84 -18.97 -14.72
N GLU A 298 5.14 -20.09 -14.53
CA GLU A 298 4.32 -20.72 -15.55
C GLU A 298 2.92 -20.99 -15.00
N ALA A 299 2.00 -20.08 -15.29
CA ALA A 299 0.60 -20.22 -14.91
C ALA A 299 -0.09 -21.31 -15.74
N ALA A 300 -0.92 -22.14 -15.11
CA ALA A 300 -1.65 -23.22 -15.78
C ALA A 300 -2.68 -22.71 -16.82
N GLN A 301 -3.07 -21.44 -16.70
CA GLN A 301 -3.94 -20.73 -17.63
C GLN A 301 -3.58 -19.25 -17.65
N THR A 302 -3.91 -18.57 -18.75
CA THR A 302 -3.72 -17.12 -18.89
C THR A 302 -4.68 -16.37 -17.96
N ILE A 303 -4.19 -15.32 -17.30
CA ILE A 303 -5.04 -14.42 -16.52
C ILE A 303 -5.86 -13.60 -17.51
N THR A 304 -7.17 -13.48 -17.30
CA THR A 304 -8.03 -12.68 -18.17
C THR A 304 -8.76 -11.64 -17.34
N ASP A 305 -8.64 -10.38 -17.72
CA ASP A 305 -9.37 -9.25 -17.15
C ASP A 305 -9.81 -8.27 -18.24
N GLY A 306 -10.65 -7.31 -17.88
CA GLY A 306 -11.06 -6.22 -18.76
C GLY A 306 -10.29 -4.96 -18.41
N VAL A 307 -9.83 -4.22 -19.42
CA VAL A 307 -9.24 -2.88 -19.23
C VAL A 307 -9.91 -1.87 -20.13
N ILE A 308 -9.83 -0.60 -19.74
CA ILE A 308 -10.30 0.52 -20.54
C ILE A 308 -9.10 1.09 -21.30
N GLU A 309 -9.20 1.11 -22.62
CA GLU A 309 -8.25 1.77 -23.52
C GLU A 309 -8.87 3.04 -24.08
N ASN A 310 -8.10 4.13 -24.15
CA ASN A 310 -8.52 5.32 -24.88
C ASN A 310 -8.16 5.17 -26.36
N ILE A 311 -9.16 5.10 -27.22
CA ILE A 311 -9.01 4.93 -28.66
C ILE A 311 -9.88 5.95 -29.38
N ASP A 312 -9.22 6.86 -30.11
CA ASP A 312 -9.87 7.98 -30.81
C ASP A 312 -10.78 8.80 -29.87
N ASP A 313 -10.23 9.23 -28.72
CA ASP A 313 -10.91 10.02 -27.68
C ASP A 313 -12.14 9.31 -27.06
N ARG A 314 -12.17 7.98 -27.13
CA ARG A 314 -13.22 7.16 -26.53
C ARG A 314 -12.62 6.08 -25.64
N ASN A 315 -13.21 5.93 -24.46
CA ASN A 315 -12.90 4.84 -23.54
C ASN A 315 -13.62 3.57 -24.00
N ILE A 316 -12.84 2.55 -24.37
CA ILE A 316 -13.34 1.28 -24.89
C ILE A 316 -12.86 0.17 -23.97
N TRP A 317 -13.80 -0.69 -23.56
CA TRP A 317 -13.48 -1.93 -22.85
C TRP A 317 -12.85 -2.94 -23.81
N VAL A 318 -11.66 -3.42 -23.45
CA VAL A 318 -10.92 -4.44 -24.18
C VAL A 318 -10.60 -5.60 -23.25
N ASP A 319 -10.59 -6.82 -23.80
CA ASP A 319 -10.19 -8.00 -23.06
C ASP A 319 -8.66 -8.05 -23.00
N ARG A 320 -8.08 -8.16 -21.82
CA ARG A 320 -6.64 -8.34 -21.63
C ARG A 320 -6.36 -9.77 -21.16
N LYS A 321 -5.47 -10.43 -21.89
CA LYS A 321 -4.90 -11.73 -21.56
C LYS A 321 -3.48 -11.53 -21.08
N ARG A 322 -3.22 -11.85 -19.81
CA ARG A 322 -1.93 -11.65 -19.14
C ARG A 322 -1.21 -12.96 -18.87
N GLU A 323 0.05 -13.02 -19.28
CA GLU A 323 0.99 -14.07 -18.94
C GLU A 323 2.02 -13.55 -17.95
N LEU A 324 2.17 -14.24 -16.80
CA LEU A 324 3.29 -14.01 -15.89
C LEU A 324 4.55 -14.66 -16.46
N LYS A 325 5.67 -13.94 -16.48
CA LYS A 325 6.94 -14.44 -17.01
C LYS A 325 7.94 -14.69 -15.91
N ARG A 326 8.21 -13.66 -15.10
CA ARG A 326 9.31 -13.65 -14.15
C ARG A 326 8.96 -12.84 -12.91
N LEU A 327 9.46 -13.25 -11.76
CA LEU A 327 9.34 -12.56 -10.48
C LEU A 327 10.73 -12.09 -10.02
N LEU A 328 10.80 -10.82 -9.62
CA LEU A 328 11.99 -10.10 -9.16
C LEU A 328 11.67 -9.32 -7.87
N TRP A 329 12.70 -8.84 -7.16
CA TRP A 329 12.58 -8.09 -5.91
C TRP A 329 13.26 -6.73 -6.01
N VAL A 330 12.55 -5.66 -5.70
CA VAL A 330 13.14 -4.31 -5.53
C VAL A 330 13.75 -4.20 -4.14
N THR A 331 12.97 -4.56 -3.12
CA THR A 331 13.41 -4.62 -1.72
C THR A 331 12.95 -5.95 -1.11
N ASP A 332 13.68 -6.43 -0.09
CA ASP A 332 13.34 -7.67 0.59
C ASP A 332 13.83 -7.67 2.04
N ASP A 333 12.90 -7.94 2.95
CA ASP A 333 13.14 -8.27 4.35
C ASP A 333 12.36 -9.54 4.74
N LYS A 334 12.48 -9.94 6.00
CA LYS A 334 11.85 -11.16 6.53
C LYS A 334 10.32 -11.13 6.46
N ASN A 335 9.72 -9.97 6.68
CA ASN A 335 8.29 -9.75 6.85
C ASN A 335 7.67 -9.05 5.63
N HIS A 336 8.46 -8.33 4.85
CA HIS A 336 7.99 -7.50 3.74
C HIS A 336 8.95 -7.52 2.56
N SER A 337 8.42 -7.40 1.35
CA SER A 337 9.19 -7.26 0.12
C SER A 337 8.48 -6.29 -0.82
N THR A 338 9.22 -5.63 -1.71
CA THR A 338 8.64 -5.05 -2.93
C THR A 338 9.00 -5.95 -4.10
N VAL A 339 8.00 -6.48 -4.81
CA VAL A 339 8.18 -7.44 -5.89
C VAL A 339 7.75 -6.87 -7.24
N VAL A 340 8.39 -7.36 -8.30
CA VAL A 340 8.04 -7.06 -9.69
C VAL A 340 7.72 -8.35 -10.42
N PHE A 341 6.55 -8.41 -11.04
CA PHE A 341 6.23 -9.41 -12.04
C PHE A 341 6.50 -8.84 -13.41
N GLU A 342 7.33 -9.49 -14.21
CA GLU A 342 7.36 -9.27 -15.65
C GLU A 342 6.15 -9.94 -16.29
N THR A 343 5.45 -9.21 -17.14
CA THR A 343 4.23 -9.68 -17.79
C THR A 343 4.30 -9.55 -19.31
N LEU A 344 3.49 -10.36 -19.97
CA LEU A 344 3.16 -10.20 -21.38
C LEU A 344 1.64 -10.11 -21.50
N ASP A 345 1.15 -8.94 -21.88
CA ASP A 345 -0.27 -8.65 -21.99
C ASP A 345 -0.66 -8.66 -23.47
N THR A 346 -1.74 -9.35 -23.81
CA THR A 346 -2.35 -9.34 -25.14
C THR A 346 -3.74 -8.73 -25.05
N LEU A 347 -3.94 -7.61 -25.74
CA LEU A 347 -5.21 -6.88 -25.79
C LEU A 347 -6.05 -7.33 -26.97
N GLY A 348 -7.27 -7.77 -26.68
CA GLY A 348 -8.31 -8.12 -27.65
C GLY A 348 -9.33 -6.98 -27.77
N TYR A 349 -9.34 -6.32 -28.92
CA TYR A 349 -10.26 -5.22 -29.20
C TYR A 349 -11.61 -5.74 -29.70
N PRO A 350 -12.74 -5.11 -29.31
CA PRO A 350 -14.05 -5.50 -29.82
C PRO A 350 -14.19 -5.18 -31.31
N ASP A 351 -15.01 -5.97 -32.03
CA ASP A 351 -15.26 -5.83 -33.47
C ASP A 351 -15.73 -4.42 -33.91
N SER A 352 -16.24 -3.61 -32.97
CA SER A 352 -16.66 -2.23 -33.19
C SER A 352 -15.50 -1.26 -33.46
N VAL A 353 -14.27 -1.62 -33.09
CA VAL A 353 -13.05 -0.84 -33.35
C VAL A 353 -12.44 -1.35 -34.65
N GLN A 354 -12.85 -0.76 -35.77
CA GLN A 354 -12.24 -1.07 -37.07
C GLN A 354 -10.76 -0.67 -37.05
N ASP A 355 -9.91 -1.48 -37.68
CA ASP A 355 -8.49 -1.25 -37.90
C ASP A 355 -7.52 -1.48 -36.71
N LYS A 356 -7.97 -1.95 -35.54
CA LYS A 356 -7.07 -2.47 -34.49
C LYS A 356 -7.05 -4.00 -34.45
N SER A 357 -5.84 -4.58 -34.53
CA SER A 357 -5.61 -6.02 -34.32
C SER A 357 -5.25 -6.32 -32.87
N GLU A 358 -5.24 -7.60 -32.48
CA GLU A 358 -4.62 -8.02 -31.23
C GLU A 358 -3.21 -7.42 -31.12
N GLU A 359 -2.92 -6.86 -29.95
CA GLU A 359 -1.67 -6.19 -29.63
C GLU A 359 -1.05 -6.87 -28.42
N THR A 360 0.24 -7.21 -28.51
CA THR A 360 0.97 -7.82 -27.40
C THR A 360 2.03 -6.85 -26.91
N LYS A 361 1.99 -6.52 -25.63
CA LYS A 361 2.91 -5.58 -24.97
C LYS A 361 3.58 -6.25 -23.76
N ALA A 362 4.89 -6.11 -23.66
CA ALA A 362 5.60 -6.47 -22.44
C ALA A 362 5.32 -5.41 -21.38
N GLY A 363 5.15 -5.84 -20.14
CA GLY A 363 4.84 -4.94 -19.03
C GLY A 363 5.37 -5.47 -17.72
N TYR A 364 4.96 -4.82 -16.64
CA TYR A 364 5.27 -5.26 -15.30
C TYR A 364 4.11 -5.01 -14.33
N ILE A 365 4.11 -5.72 -13.21
CA ILE A 365 3.30 -5.42 -12.03
C ILE A 365 4.26 -5.20 -10.87
N LEU A 366 4.26 -4.01 -10.31
CA LEU A 366 5.02 -3.68 -9.10
C LEU A 366 4.07 -3.74 -7.90
N GLY A 367 4.49 -4.40 -6.82
CA GLY A 367 3.65 -4.57 -5.65
C GLY A 367 4.42 -4.67 -4.34
N SER A 368 3.93 -3.96 -3.33
CA SER A 368 4.36 -4.10 -1.95
C SER A 368 3.73 -5.37 -1.37
N ALA A 369 4.55 -6.28 -0.85
CA ALA A 369 4.16 -7.63 -0.47
C ALA A 369 4.49 -7.93 0.99
N VAL A 370 3.50 -8.42 1.73
CA VAL A 370 3.69 -8.95 3.08
C VAL A 370 3.97 -10.43 2.98
N ARG A 371 5.03 -10.88 3.63
CA ARG A 371 5.43 -12.29 3.64
C ARG A 371 4.68 -13.05 4.72
N SER A 372 4.69 -14.39 4.68
CA SER A 372 4.02 -15.18 5.72
C SER A 372 4.51 -14.85 7.13
N ALA A 373 5.81 -14.58 7.31
CA ALA A 373 6.39 -14.16 8.58
C ALA A 373 5.98 -12.75 9.02
N GLY A 374 5.48 -11.92 8.11
CA GLY A 374 4.91 -10.60 8.39
C GLY A 374 3.43 -10.62 8.76
N VAL A 375 2.74 -11.78 8.64
CA VAL A 375 1.35 -11.92 9.07
C VAL A 375 1.27 -11.86 10.59
N LEU A 376 0.42 -10.96 11.09
CA LEU A 376 0.22 -10.74 12.51
C LEU A 376 -0.67 -11.82 13.10
N ASP A 377 -0.36 -12.21 14.33
CA ASP A 377 -1.22 -13.09 15.10
C ASP A 377 -2.49 -12.33 15.50
N PRO A 378 -3.71 -12.82 15.16
CA PRO A 378 -4.96 -12.18 15.54
C PRO A 378 -5.08 -11.89 17.04
N LYS A 379 -4.44 -12.67 17.91
CA LYS A 379 -4.47 -12.45 19.36
C LYS A 379 -3.76 -11.19 19.82
N ASP A 380 -2.82 -10.70 19.01
CA ASP A 380 -1.97 -9.55 19.34
C ASP A 380 -2.60 -8.24 18.85
N VAL A 381 -3.52 -8.31 17.87
CA VAL A 381 -4.09 -7.13 17.21
C VAL A 381 -5.62 -7.04 17.27
N LEU A 382 -6.32 -8.11 17.66
CA LEU A 382 -7.77 -8.10 17.84
C LEU A 382 -8.16 -8.34 19.29
N LEU A 383 -9.30 -7.76 19.66
CA LEU A 383 -9.92 -7.86 20.97
C LEU A 383 -11.26 -8.60 20.89
N ILE A 384 -11.40 -9.65 21.69
CA ILE A 384 -12.66 -10.39 21.86
C ILE A 384 -13.73 -9.51 22.53
N GLY A 385 -14.99 -9.66 22.10
CA GLY A 385 -16.13 -8.93 22.65
C GLY A 385 -16.20 -7.47 22.21
N ARG A 386 -15.43 -7.09 21.18
CA ARG A 386 -15.52 -5.80 20.50
C ARG A 386 -16.23 -5.91 19.16
N GLU A 387 -16.76 -4.80 18.72
CA GLU A 387 -17.32 -4.64 17.37
C GLU A 387 -16.27 -4.03 16.45
N TYR A 388 -16.17 -4.61 15.27
CA TYR A 388 -15.32 -4.13 14.19
C TYR A 388 -16.15 -3.92 12.93
N SER A 389 -15.62 -3.16 11.99
CA SER A 389 -15.99 -3.28 10.59
C SER A 389 -14.86 -3.95 9.82
N PHE A 390 -15.15 -5.07 9.16
CA PHE A 390 -14.21 -5.84 8.35
C PHE A 390 -14.51 -5.57 6.87
N SER A 391 -13.46 -5.33 6.08
CA SER A 391 -13.59 -5.35 4.63
C SER A 391 -13.84 -6.78 4.13
N ILE A 392 -14.60 -6.92 3.06
CA ILE A 392 -14.78 -8.17 2.31
C ILE A 392 -14.55 -7.91 0.83
N PRO A 393 -14.23 -8.95 0.03
CA PRO A 393 -14.26 -8.82 -1.42
C PRO A 393 -15.59 -8.24 -1.90
N GLU A 394 -15.51 -7.30 -2.83
CA GLU A 394 -16.70 -6.62 -3.34
C GLU A 394 -17.69 -7.61 -3.94
N LYS A 395 -18.96 -7.49 -3.55
CA LYS A 395 -20.03 -8.33 -4.07
C LYS A 395 -21.35 -7.58 -4.17
N GLU A 396 -22.24 -8.13 -4.98
CA GLU A 396 -23.62 -7.65 -5.08
C GLU A 396 -24.33 -7.80 -3.73
N GLY A 397 -24.93 -6.71 -3.26
CA GLY A 397 -25.73 -6.64 -2.04
C GLY A 397 -27.19 -7.00 -2.29
N GLU A 398 -27.92 -7.35 -1.23
CA GLU A 398 -29.35 -7.61 -1.33
C GLU A 398 -30.13 -6.29 -1.44
N ILE A 399 -31.12 -6.27 -2.35
CA ILE A 399 -32.10 -5.19 -2.48
C ILE A 399 -33.47 -5.73 -2.03
N ARG A 400 -34.00 -5.18 -0.94
CA ARG A 400 -35.33 -5.53 -0.42
C ARG A 400 -36.40 -4.72 -1.15
N ASP A 401 -37.51 -5.35 -1.52
CA ASP A 401 -38.64 -4.69 -2.18
C ASP A 401 -38.19 -3.84 -3.40
N PRO A 402 -37.49 -4.43 -4.40
CA PRO A 402 -37.03 -3.69 -5.56
C PRO A 402 -38.22 -3.15 -6.37
N ILE A 403 -38.05 -1.96 -6.93
CA ILE A 403 -39.05 -1.29 -7.75
C ILE A 403 -38.98 -1.88 -9.16
N GLU A 404 -40.05 -2.54 -9.57
CA GLU A 404 -40.13 -3.22 -10.86
C GLU A 404 -39.83 -2.26 -12.02
N GLY A 405 -38.95 -2.69 -12.93
CA GLY A 405 -38.57 -1.95 -14.14
C GLY A 405 -37.53 -0.85 -13.97
N LEU A 406 -37.05 -0.62 -12.74
CA LEU A 406 -35.85 0.16 -12.49
C LEU A 406 -34.63 -0.76 -12.40
N TRP A 407 -33.52 -0.32 -12.97
CA TRP A 407 -32.24 -0.94 -12.68
C TRP A 407 -31.76 -0.41 -11.32
N GLN A 408 -31.51 -1.33 -10.40
CA GLN A 408 -31.10 -1.01 -9.04
C GLN A 408 -29.89 -1.88 -8.68
N GLY A 409 -28.81 -1.25 -8.23
CA GLY A 409 -27.59 -1.91 -7.82
C GLY A 409 -27.33 -1.77 -6.32
N SER A 410 -26.67 -2.76 -5.73
CA SER A 410 -26.13 -2.69 -4.38
C SER A 410 -24.78 -3.38 -4.37
N THR A 411 -23.76 -2.77 -3.76
CA THR A 411 -22.41 -3.31 -3.66
C THR A 411 -21.92 -3.22 -2.22
N VAL A 412 -21.52 -4.36 -1.67
CA VAL A 412 -21.02 -4.48 -0.29
C VAL A 412 -19.56 -4.88 -0.32
N GLY A 413 -18.70 -4.02 0.20
CA GLY A 413 -17.27 -4.28 0.45
C GLY A 413 -16.90 -4.26 1.93
N SER A 414 -17.86 -4.10 2.84
CA SER A 414 -17.62 -4.16 4.29
C SER A 414 -18.80 -4.73 5.08
N ILE A 415 -18.51 -5.33 6.24
CA ILE A 415 -19.49 -5.90 7.17
C ILE A 415 -19.14 -5.52 8.62
N LYS A 416 -20.11 -5.44 9.52
CA LYS A 416 -19.80 -5.36 10.96
C LYS A 416 -19.65 -6.74 11.54
N LEU A 417 -18.70 -6.92 12.44
CA LEU A 417 -18.33 -8.22 12.97
C LEU A 417 -17.98 -8.13 14.46
N GLY A 418 -18.56 -9.02 15.25
CA GLY A 418 -18.26 -9.19 16.68
C GLY A 418 -17.76 -10.59 16.98
N LEU A 419 -16.54 -10.70 17.54
CA LEU A 419 -15.91 -11.98 17.90
C LEU A 419 -16.21 -12.35 19.35
N LEU A 420 -16.75 -13.56 19.58
CA LEU A 420 -16.96 -14.14 20.91
C LEU A 420 -16.22 -15.47 21.03
N GLY A 421 -15.53 -15.72 22.14
CA GLY A 421 -14.75 -16.95 22.36
C GLY A 421 -13.35 -16.65 22.89
N ASP A 422 -12.36 -17.41 22.44
CA ASP A 422 -10.93 -17.19 22.69
C ASP A 422 -10.09 -17.58 21.47
N PHE A 423 -8.89 -17.03 21.33
CA PHE A 423 -8.06 -17.25 20.15
C PHE A 423 -7.52 -18.68 20.01
N ASP A 424 -7.45 -19.44 21.12
CA ASP A 424 -6.93 -20.81 21.11
C ASP A 424 -7.94 -21.82 20.55
N SER A 425 -9.24 -21.60 20.80
CA SER A 425 -10.32 -22.51 20.39
C SER A 425 -11.30 -21.93 19.39
N GLY A 426 -11.17 -20.64 19.07
CA GLY A 426 -12.10 -19.89 18.25
C GLY A 426 -13.41 -19.59 18.98
N GLY A 427 -14.48 -19.43 18.22
CA GLY A 427 -15.79 -19.26 18.82
C GLY A 427 -16.90 -18.89 17.86
N ARG A 428 -17.83 -18.05 18.33
CA ARG A 428 -18.99 -17.58 17.57
C ARG A 428 -18.75 -16.15 17.10
N THR A 429 -19.29 -15.82 15.95
CA THR A 429 -19.31 -14.44 15.44
C THR A 429 -20.74 -13.98 15.23
N SER A 430 -21.00 -12.70 15.53
CA SER A 430 -22.17 -11.97 15.03
C SER A 430 -21.71 -11.11 13.87
N ILE A 431 -22.47 -11.14 12.78
CA ILE A 431 -22.15 -10.44 11.56
C ILE A 431 -23.38 -9.63 11.19
N ILE A 432 -23.19 -8.35 10.94
CA ILE A 432 -24.25 -7.45 10.50
C ILE A 432 -23.95 -7.04 9.07
N MET A 433 -24.85 -7.39 8.17
CA MET A 433 -24.78 -7.02 6.76
C MET A 433 -25.81 -5.94 6.43
N PRO A 434 -25.44 -4.89 5.68
CA PRO A 434 -26.41 -3.91 5.21
C PRO A 434 -27.30 -4.49 4.10
N ILE A 435 -28.58 -4.13 4.13
CA ILE A 435 -29.58 -4.39 3.09
C ILE A 435 -30.24 -3.06 2.76
N VAL A 436 -30.31 -2.72 1.47
CA VAL A 436 -30.97 -1.50 1.01
C VAL A 436 -32.34 -1.84 0.43
N SER A 437 -33.36 -1.00 0.66
CA SER A 437 -34.65 -1.16 -0.01
C SER A 437 -34.63 -0.57 -1.42
N GLY A 438 -35.61 -0.91 -2.26
CA GLY A 438 -35.84 -0.23 -3.54
C GLY A 438 -36.06 1.28 -3.41
N SER A 439 -36.36 1.79 -2.21
CA SER A 439 -36.48 3.21 -1.89
C SER A 439 -35.24 3.85 -1.24
N GLY A 440 -34.15 3.09 -1.12
CA GLY A 440 -32.88 3.56 -0.54
C GLY A 440 -32.82 3.50 1.00
N GLU A 441 -33.82 2.92 1.67
CA GLU A 441 -33.79 2.73 3.13
C GLU A 441 -32.80 1.62 3.49
N ILE A 442 -31.82 1.93 4.33
CA ILE A 442 -30.84 0.94 4.80
C ILE A 442 -31.39 0.26 6.05
N THR A 443 -31.39 -1.07 6.02
CA THR A 443 -31.64 -1.93 7.17
C THR A 443 -30.47 -2.89 7.36
N GLU A 444 -30.42 -3.53 8.52
CA GLU A 444 -29.34 -4.43 8.89
C GLU A 444 -29.87 -5.86 9.06
N SER A 445 -29.13 -6.84 8.55
CA SER A 445 -29.38 -8.27 8.73
C SER A 445 -28.34 -8.86 9.68
N ASP A 446 -28.80 -9.41 10.79
CA ASP A 446 -27.96 -10.08 11.79
C ASP A 446 -27.89 -11.57 11.47
N ILE A 447 -26.69 -12.03 11.14
CA ILE A 447 -26.37 -13.43 10.91
C ILE A 447 -25.31 -13.87 11.92
N SER A 448 -25.32 -15.15 12.27
CA SER A 448 -24.30 -15.71 13.17
C SER A 448 -23.48 -16.78 12.47
N GLY A 449 -22.18 -16.76 12.73
CA GLY A 449 -21.23 -17.75 12.22
C GLY A 449 -20.33 -18.31 13.32
N SER A 450 -19.26 -18.98 12.90
CA SER A 450 -18.14 -19.34 13.76
C SER A 450 -16.84 -18.71 13.27
N TRP A 451 -15.84 -18.66 14.12
CA TRP A 451 -14.51 -18.23 13.74
C TRP A 451 -13.43 -19.07 14.41
N SER A 452 -12.23 -19.10 13.82
CA SER A 452 -11.03 -19.76 14.33
C SER A 452 -9.77 -19.08 13.81
N VAL A 453 -8.62 -19.35 14.40
CA VAL A 453 -7.30 -19.02 13.84
C VAL A 453 -6.69 -20.30 13.27
N ASP A 454 -6.16 -20.25 12.05
CA ASP A 454 -5.50 -21.40 11.43
C ASP A 454 -3.99 -21.48 11.76
N ASP A 455 -3.33 -22.56 11.33
CA ASP A 455 -1.91 -22.82 11.61
C ASP A 455 -0.96 -21.77 10.99
N ASN A 456 -1.46 -20.91 10.10
CA ASN A 456 -0.70 -19.82 9.47
C ASN A 456 -1.07 -18.45 10.07
N ASN A 457 -1.63 -18.42 11.29
CA ASN A 457 -2.08 -17.22 11.99
C ASN A 457 -3.15 -16.42 11.21
N ARG A 458 -3.96 -17.07 10.37
CA ARG A 458 -5.04 -16.38 9.66
C ARG A 458 -6.36 -16.53 10.40
N LEU A 459 -7.11 -15.43 10.48
CA LEU A 459 -8.46 -15.45 11.03
C LEU A 459 -9.42 -16.02 9.97
N VAL A 460 -10.11 -17.10 10.32
CA VAL A 460 -11.12 -17.75 9.46
C VAL A 460 -12.50 -17.47 10.04
N ILE A 461 -13.36 -16.82 9.26
CA ILE A 461 -14.75 -16.53 9.59
C ILE A 461 -15.65 -17.44 8.75
N ASN A 462 -16.33 -18.40 9.37
CA ASN A 462 -17.28 -19.28 8.69
C ASN A 462 -18.70 -18.73 8.85
N ILE A 463 -19.32 -18.34 7.74
CA ILE A 463 -20.68 -17.82 7.70
C ILE A 463 -21.69 -18.95 7.51
N SER A 464 -21.36 -19.90 6.64
CA SER A 464 -22.16 -21.11 6.38
C SER A 464 -21.24 -22.29 6.06
N GLU A 465 -21.80 -23.46 5.76
CA GLU A 465 -21.02 -24.62 5.28
C GLU A 465 -20.29 -24.33 3.97
N ASP A 466 -20.82 -23.40 3.17
CA ASP A 466 -20.37 -23.10 1.80
C ASP A 466 -19.71 -21.73 1.67
N LEU A 467 -19.62 -20.92 2.73
CA LEU A 467 -19.06 -19.57 2.69
C LEU A 467 -18.19 -19.29 3.92
N SER A 468 -16.92 -18.95 3.67
CA SER A 468 -16.01 -18.43 4.69
C SER A 468 -15.15 -17.29 4.16
N TYR A 469 -14.70 -16.42 5.06
CA TYR A 469 -13.69 -15.40 4.80
C TYR A 469 -12.41 -15.74 5.56
N VAL A 470 -11.26 -15.66 4.90
CA VAL A 470 -9.95 -15.91 5.50
C VAL A 470 -9.14 -14.62 5.43
N TYR A 471 -8.71 -14.12 6.58
CA TYR A 471 -7.98 -12.87 6.73
C TYR A 471 -6.54 -13.17 7.14
N ALA A 472 -5.57 -12.75 6.33
CA ALA A 472 -4.20 -12.58 6.77
C ALA A 472 -4.02 -11.12 7.21
N LEU A 473 -3.73 -10.90 8.48
CA LEU A 473 -3.60 -9.57 9.07
C LEU A 473 -2.18 -9.03 8.81
N THR A 474 -2.07 -7.83 8.25
CA THR A 474 -0.84 -7.35 7.59
C THR A 474 -0.49 -5.89 7.92
N ASP A 475 -0.79 -5.39 9.12
CA ASP A 475 -0.56 -3.98 9.53
C ASP A 475 0.78 -3.37 9.06
N HIS A 476 0.71 -2.19 8.42
CA HIS A 476 1.84 -1.42 7.92
C HIS A 476 1.59 0.10 7.88
N SER A 477 0.58 0.64 8.58
CA SER A 477 0.33 2.09 8.56
C SER A 477 0.96 2.81 9.74
N LYS A 478 1.34 4.09 9.53
CA LYS A 478 1.66 5.02 10.64
C LYS A 478 0.49 5.19 11.60
N ASP A 479 -0.71 5.03 11.06
CA ASP A 479 -1.98 5.43 11.67
C ASP A 479 -2.61 4.31 12.51
N GLU A 480 -1.85 3.24 12.79
CA GLU A 480 -2.27 2.05 13.56
C GLU A 480 -3.52 1.34 13.01
N ILE A 481 -3.81 1.54 11.72
CA ILE A 481 -4.93 0.89 11.04
C ILE A 481 -4.53 -0.50 10.58
N LEU A 482 -5.31 -1.46 11.07
CA LEU A 482 -5.14 -2.86 10.70
C LEU A 482 -5.62 -3.09 9.26
N TYR A 483 -4.71 -3.56 8.41
CA TYR A 483 -5.05 -4.06 7.09
C TYR A 483 -5.06 -5.58 7.07
N ALA A 484 -5.82 -6.14 6.13
CA ALA A 484 -5.80 -7.56 5.86
C ALA A 484 -5.90 -7.85 4.37
N SER A 485 -5.21 -8.93 3.96
CA SER A 485 -5.58 -9.65 2.74
C SER A 485 -6.74 -10.56 3.07
N VAL A 486 -7.84 -10.42 2.34
CA VAL A 486 -9.08 -11.16 2.55
C VAL A 486 -9.33 -12.09 1.38
N MET A 487 -9.58 -13.36 1.68
CA MET A 487 -10.04 -14.35 0.72
C MET A 487 -11.46 -14.78 1.05
N GLU A 488 -12.37 -14.68 0.09
CA GLU A 488 -13.63 -15.43 0.15
C GLU A 488 -13.38 -16.89 -0.26
N LYS A 489 -13.99 -17.84 0.42
CA LYS A 489 -14.03 -19.24 -0.01
C LYS A 489 -15.48 -19.66 -0.12
N SER A 490 -15.89 -19.97 -1.35
CA SER A 490 -17.22 -20.48 -1.67
C SER A 490 -17.19 -21.92 -2.21
N ALA A 491 -18.28 -22.68 -2.03
CA ALA A 491 -18.42 -24.03 -2.60
C ALA A 491 -18.21 -24.10 -4.12
N ASN A 492 -18.46 -22.99 -4.83
CA ASN A 492 -18.33 -22.88 -6.29
C ASN A 492 -16.91 -22.49 -6.77
N ARG A 493 -15.88 -22.62 -5.92
CA ARG A 493 -14.46 -22.34 -6.21
C ARG A 493 -14.10 -20.88 -6.49
N THR A 494 -15.00 -19.94 -6.28
CA THR A 494 -14.65 -18.53 -6.40
C THR A 494 -13.89 -18.13 -5.14
N VAL A 495 -12.57 -18.03 -5.26
CA VAL A 495 -11.69 -17.38 -4.29
C VAL A 495 -11.36 -16.01 -4.84
N VAL A 496 -11.96 -14.98 -4.25
CA VAL A 496 -11.63 -13.58 -4.56
C VAL A 496 -10.67 -13.09 -3.48
N GLY A 497 -9.50 -12.64 -3.90
CA GLY A 497 -8.57 -11.88 -3.06
C GLY A 497 -8.89 -10.39 -3.13
N SER A 498 -8.86 -9.72 -1.99
CA SER A 498 -8.91 -8.26 -1.88
C SER A 498 -8.10 -7.81 -0.66
N ARG A 499 -7.56 -6.60 -0.70
CA ARG A 499 -7.04 -5.92 0.50
C ARG A 499 -8.15 -5.08 1.10
N GLY A 500 -8.24 -5.04 2.41
CA GLY A 500 -9.06 -4.04 3.07
C GLY A 500 -8.67 -3.75 4.50
N SER A 501 -9.18 -2.63 5.01
CA SER A 501 -9.01 -2.24 6.41
C SER A 501 -9.92 -3.05 7.33
N ILE A 502 -9.53 -3.13 8.59
CA ILE A 502 -10.34 -3.61 9.71
C ILE A 502 -10.38 -2.49 10.73
N LEU A 503 -11.59 -1.96 10.96
CA LEU A 503 -11.80 -0.78 11.80
C LEU A 503 -12.38 -1.20 13.14
N LEU A 504 -11.72 -0.86 14.25
CA LEU A 504 -12.26 -1.08 15.59
C LEU A 504 -13.24 0.04 15.94
N LYS A 505 -14.41 -0.31 16.49
CA LYS A 505 -15.37 0.70 16.96
C LYS A 505 -14.89 1.31 18.30
N GLU A 506 -14.17 2.43 18.24
CA GLU A 506 -13.64 3.12 19.41
C GLU A 506 -14.43 4.38 19.76
N ILE A 507 -15.04 5.01 18.76
CA ILE A 507 -15.70 6.31 18.89
C ILE A 507 -17.23 6.15 18.83
N SER A 508 -17.95 6.91 19.66
CA SER A 508 -19.41 6.83 19.72
C SER A 508 -20.12 7.43 18.50
N GLY A 509 -19.46 8.33 17.78
CA GLY A 509 -20.00 9.00 16.59
C GLY A 509 -19.33 10.34 16.33
N TRP A 510 -19.81 11.03 15.30
CA TRP A 510 -19.35 12.34 14.88
C TRP A 510 -19.77 13.45 15.83
N ASN A 511 -18.94 14.48 15.96
CA ASN A 511 -19.26 15.71 16.68
C ASN A 511 -19.57 16.84 15.69
N LYS A 512 -20.73 17.48 15.86
CA LYS A 512 -21.17 18.57 14.99
C LYS A 512 -20.17 19.73 14.97
N ASP A 513 -19.62 20.08 16.13
CA ASP A 513 -18.76 21.26 16.26
C ASP A 513 -17.36 21.03 15.65
N GLU A 514 -16.93 19.76 15.52
CA GLU A 514 -15.63 19.38 14.93
C GLU A 514 -15.67 19.31 13.40
N ILE A 515 -16.84 19.07 12.82
CA ILE A 515 -17.01 18.98 11.35
C ILE A 515 -17.18 20.37 10.71
N ILE A 516 -17.66 21.38 11.44
CA ILE A 516 -17.87 22.72 10.86
C ILE A 516 -16.55 23.31 10.36
N GLY A 517 -16.52 23.78 9.12
CA GLY A 517 -15.33 24.32 8.47
C GLY A 517 -15.14 23.75 7.08
N LYS A 518 -14.06 24.19 6.42
CA LYS A 518 -13.63 23.67 5.13
C LYS A 518 -12.55 22.63 5.32
N HIS A 519 -12.75 21.45 4.73
CA HIS A 519 -11.81 20.33 4.79
C HIS A 519 -11.30 20.02 3.41
N TYR A 520 -9.99 19.86 3.32
CA TYR A 520 -9.29 19.50 2.09
C TYR A 520 -8.82 18.07 2.17
N PHE A 521 -8.83 17.43 1.02
CA PHE A 521 -8.38 16.06 0.89
C PHE A 521 -6.89 16.06 0.57
N GLU A 522 -6.19 15.02 0.98
CA GLU A 522 -4.76 14.90 0.68
C GLU A 522 -4.56 14.91 -0.85
N PRO A 523 -3.62 15.73 -1.37
CA PRO A 523 -3.35 15.77 -2.79
C PRO A 523 -2.96 14.39 -3.33
N ASN A 524 -3.52 14.02 -4.48
CA ASN A 524 -3.10 12.82 -5.18
C ASN A 524 -1.74 13.07 -5.85
N PHE A 525 -0.73 12.27 -5.51
CA PHE A 525 0.61 12.41 -6.11
C PHE A 525 0.60 12.30 -7.65
N PHE A 526 -0.27 11.47 -8.23
CA PHE A 526 -0.37 11.29 -9.68
C PHE A 526 -1.34 12.28 -10.34
N GLY A 527 -2.15 12.98 -9.54
CA GLY A 527 -3.08 14.02 -9.97
C GLY A 527 -2.89 15.28 -9.14
N PRO A 528 -1.76 16.00 -9.26
CA PRO A 528 -1.47 17.20 -8.46
C PRO A 528 -2.49 18.33 -8.63
N LEU A 529 -3.24 18.32 -9.74
CA LEU A 529 -4.31 19.28 -10.03
C LEU A 529 -5.68 18.82 -9.49
N ASP A 530 -5.79 17.57 -9.04
CA ASP A 530 -7.00 17.05 -8.43
C ASP A 530 -7.17 17.67 -7.04
N GLU A 531 -8.18 18.52 -6.90
CA GLU A 531 -8.57 19.09 -5.62
C GLU A 531 -9.94 18.55 -5.24
N TYR A 532 -10.10 18.08 -4.01
CA TYR A 532 -11.41 17.79 -3.46
C TYR A 532 -11.54 18.45 -2.09
N SER A 533 -12.62 19.18 -1.86
CA SER A 533 -12.90 19.82 -0.58
C SER A 533 -14.38 19.81 -0.23
N GLU A 534 -14.66 19.82 1.08
CA GLU A 534 -16.01 19.86 1.63
C GLU A 534 -16.08 20.96 2.71
N GLU A 535 -16.98 21.93 2.53
CA GLU A 535 -17.23 22.99 3.50
C GLU A 535 -18.58 22.77 4.20
N TYR A 536 -18.53 22.42 5.48
CA TYR A 536 -19.69 22.21 6.32
C TYR A 536 -20.01 23.49 7.11
N LYS A 537 -21.17 24.10 6.84
CA LYS A 537 -21.58 25.37 7.44
C LYS A 537 -22.45 25.12 8.67
N SER A 538 -22.36 26.04 9.64
CA SER A 538 -23.10 25.95 10.92
C SER A 538 -24.62 25.94 10.78
N ASP A 539 -25.15 26.43 9.65
CA ASP A 539 -26.58 26.43 9.31
C ASP A 539 -27.09 25.08 8.78
N GLY A 540 -26.21 24.07 8.62
CA GLY A 540 -26.55 22.75 8.11
C GLY A 540 -26.43 22.61 6.59
N THR A 541 -25.91 23.61 5.88
CA THR A 541 -25.57 23.49 4.46
C THR A 541 -24.15 22.97 4.27
N VAL A 542 -23.91 22.26 3.16
CA VAL A 542 -22.58 21.78 2.76
C VAL A 542 -22.29 22.17 1.32
N GLU A 543 -21.06 22.55 1.04
CA GLU A 543 -20.53 22.73 -0.31
C GLU A 543 -19.44 21.69 -0.56
N ILE A 544 -19.54 20.95 -1.66
CA ILE A 544 -18.57 19.93 -2.06
C ILE A 544 -18.00 20.36 -3.39
N ARG A 545 -16.69 20.60 -3.43
CA ARG A 545 -15.98 21.02 -4.64
C ARG A 545 -15.02 19.90 -5.05
N SER A 546 -15.14 19.47 -6.30
CA SER A 546 -14.18 18.59 -6.95
C SER A 546 -13.59 19.31 -8.15
N LEU A 547 -12.28 19.30 -8.26
CA LEU A 547 -11.50 19.81 -9.37
C LEU A 547 -10.70 18.64 -9.92
N ARG A 548 -10.72 18.45 -11.23
CA ARG A 548 -9.88 17.48 -11.93
C ARG A 548 -9.55 18.07 -13.29
N ASP A 549 -8.32 17.88 -13.70
CA ASP A 549 -7.87 18.14 -15.07
C ASP A 549 -8.44 17.01 -15.96
N ASN A 550 -9.63 17.24 -16.51
CA ASN A 550 -10.44 16.21 -17.14
C ASN A 550 -9.91 15.83 -18.53
N ASP A 551 -9.22 16.75 -19.20
CA ASP A 551 -8.57 16.49 -20.48
C ASP A 551 -7.06 16.18 -20.34
N SER A 552 -6.54 16.25 -19.11
CA SER A 552 -5.15 15.92 -18.76
C SER A 552 -4.12 16.79 -19.49
N ASP A 553 -4.49 18.05 -19.79
CA ASP A 553 -3.62 18.96 -20.52
C ASP A 553 -2.64 19.73 -19.61
N GLY A 554 -2.79 19.57 -18.29
CA GLY A 554 -2.00 20.21 -17.24
C GLY A 554 -2.50 21.61 -16.87
N VAL A 555 -3.68 22.02 -17.31
CA VAL A 555 -4.29 23.33 -17.07
C VAL A 555 -5.71 23.17 -16.56
N ILE A 556 -6.01 23.82 -15.43
CA ILE A 556 -7.37 23.87 -14.94
C ILE A 556 -8.19 24.96 -15.67
N GLU A 557 -9.26 24.55 -16.35
CA GLU A 557 -10.22 25.42 -17.05
C GLU A 557 -11.45 25.75 -16.18
N ASP A 558 -12.20 26.81 -16.55
CA ASP A 558 -13.37 27.28 -15.78
C ASP A 558 -14.54 26.27 -15.72
N GLU A 559 -14.57 25.30 -16.64
CA GLU A 559 -15.66 24.31 -16.79
C GLU A 559 -15.41 23.01 -16.00
N GLU A 560 -14.18 22.81 -15.51
CA GLU A 560 -13.76 21.60 -14.82
C GLU A 560 -14.13 21.49 -13.34
N PRO A 561 -14.24 22.59 -12.57
CA PRO A 561 -14.71 22.52 -11.20
C PRO A 561 -16.17 22.04 -11.15
N LEU A 562 -16.41 20.91 -10.50
CA LEU A 562 -17.74 20.46 -10.10
C LEU A 562 -18.04 20.94 -8.68
N VAL A 563 -19.06 21.78 -8.54
CA VAL A 563 -19.57 22.22 -7.23
C VAL A 563 -20.94 21.60 -6.97
N GLN A 564 -21.06 20.89 -5.86
CA GLN A 564 -22.32 20.36 -5.34
C GLN A 564 -22.68 21.10 -4.06
N ILE A 565 -23.96 21.41 -3.90
CA ILE A 565 -24.46 22.03 -2.67
C ILE A 565 -25.52 21.10 -2.09
N GLY A 566 -25.58 21.04 -0.77
CA GLY A 566 -26.44 20.11 -0.07
C GLY A 566 -26.72 20.50 1.37
N LEU A 567 -27.27 19.53 2.09
CA LEU A 567 -27.55 19.62 3.52
C LEU A 567 -26.75 18.55 4.26
N TRP A 568 -26.36 18.83 5.50
CA TRP A 568 -25.74 17.86 6.40
C TRP A 568 -26.32 17.94 7.81
N LYS A 569 -26.25 16.83 8.55
CA LYS A 569 -26.55 16.77 9.98
C LYS A 569 -25.86 15.57 10.63
N VAL A 570 -25.63 15.67 11.94
CA VAL A 570 -25.30 14.49 12.77
C VAL A 570 -26.61 13.92 13.31
N ALA A 571 -26.88 12.65 13.02
CA ALA A 571 -28.06 11.94 13.48
C ALA A 571 -27.96 11.58 14.98
N ASP A 572 -29.08 11.23 15.62
CA ASP A 572 -29.14 10.91 17.05
C ASP A 572 -28.24 9.71 17.46
N ASN A 573 -27.94 8.83 16.51
CA ASN A 573 -27.02 7.70 16.67
C ASN A 573 -25.55 8.05 16.40
N GLY A 574 -25.23 9.33 16.21
CA GLY A 574 -23.88 9.83 15.98
C GLY A 574 -23.36 9.66 14.55
N ARG A 575 -24.18 9.24 13.58
CA ARG A 575 -23.78 9.13 12.16
C ARG A 575 -23.83 10.49 11.48
N LEU A 576 -22.90 10.75 10.56
CA LEU A 576 -22.91 11.96 9.73
C LEU A 576 -23.70 11.68 8.46
N LEU A 577 -24.79 12.43 8.27
CA LEU A 577 -25.62 12.37 7.08
C LEU A 577 -25.34 13.58 6.20
N ILE A 578 -25.15 13.33 4.90
CA ILE A 578 -24.89 14.35 3.89
C ILE A 578 -25.79 14.07 2.69
N ARG A 579 -26.63 15.03 2.30
CA ARG A 579 -27.50 14.91 1.14
C ARG A 579 -27.19 16.00 0.13
N THR A 580 -27.08 15.63 -1.14
CA THR A 580 -27.10 16.57 -2.25
C THR A 580 -28.34 16.35 -3.10
N TYR A 581 -28.81 17.44 -3.69
CA TYR A 581 -30.07 17.49 -4.43
C TYR A 581 -29.82 18.10 -5.79
N ARG A 582 -30.67 17.75 -6.75
CA ARG A 582 -30.50 18.18 -8.14
C ARG A 582 -31.85 18.41 -8.80
N ASN A 583 -31.91 19.44 -9.64
CA ASN A 583 -32.99 19.65 -10.61
C ASN A 583 -32.52 19.22 -12.03
N ASP A 584 -33.28 19.58 -13.06
CA ASP A 584 -32.96 19.23 -14.45
C ASP A 584 -31.59 19.77 -14.92
N SER A 585 -31.12 20.88 -14.36
CA SER A 585 -29.96 21.63 -14.88
C SER A 585 -28.76 21.66 -13.93
N GLU A 586 -28.97 21.69 -12.61
CA GLU A 586 -27.93 22.00 -11.62
C GLU A 586 -28.18 21.34 -10.25
N PHE A 587 -27.15 21.37 -9.40
CA PHE A 587 -27.30 21.07 -7.96
C PHE A 587 -28.05 22.19 -7.26
N CYS A 588 -28.85 21.84 -6.26
CA CYS A 588 -29.74 22.79 -5.58
C CYS A 588 -29.83 22.48 -4.08
N VAL A 589 -30.35 23.44 -3.30
CA VAL A 589 -30.59 23.28 -1.86
C VAL A 589 -32.09 23.39 -1.60
N PRO A 590 -32.74 22.35 -1.06
CA PRO A 590 -34.17 22.39 -0.76
C PRO A 590 -34.45 23.14 0.56
N ASP A 591 -35.70 23.53 0.77
CA ASP A 591 -36.18 24.13 2.03
C ASP A 591 -36.24 23.13 3.20
N SER A 592 -36.21 21.81 2.92
CA SER A 592 -36.30 20.74 3.90
C SER A 592 -35.38 19.57 3.60
N TRP A 593 -34.94 18.88 4.67
CA TRP A 593 -34.12 17.67 4.59
C TRP A 593 -34.79 16.53 3.81
N ASP A 594 -36.07 16.31 4.08
CA ASP A 594 -36.90 15.36 3.36
C ASP A 594 -37.72 16.14 2.33
N THR A 595 -37.31 16.04 1.06
CA THR A 595 -38.04 16.63 -0.05
C THR A 595 -39.19 15.72 -0.45
N LEU A 596 -40.23 16.29 -1.05
CA LEU A 596 -41.22 15.47 -1.76
C LEU A 596 -40.50 14.72 -2.90
N ASP A 597 -41.01 13.52 -3.20
CA ASP A 597 -40.49 12.61 -4.23
C ASP A 597 -40.58 13.18 -5.66
N ASN A 598 -41.38 14.23 -5.85
CA ASN A 598 -41.53 14.99 -7.10
C ASN A 598 -41.12 16.47 -6.97
N ALA A 599 -40.28 16.81 -5.98
CA ALA A 599 -39.77 18.17 -5.84
C ALA A 599 -38.87 18.55 -7.01
N ASP A 600 -38.92 19.82 -7.43
CA ASP A 600 -38.01 20.38 -8.44
C ASP A 600 -36.54 20.18 -8.05
N CYS A 601 -36.24 20.31 -6.75
CA CYS A 601 -34.95 19.96 -6.17
C CYS A 601 -35.03 18.57 -5.52
N ALA A 602 -34.83 17.52 -6.32
CA ALA A 602 -35.00 16.14 -5.89
C ALA A 602 -33.72 15.57 -5.25
N LEU A 603 -33.89 14.61 -4.34
CA LEU A 603 -32.77 13.90 -3.72
C LEU A 603 -31.96 13.17 -4.81
N TYR A 604 -30.65 13.39 -4.83
CA TYR A 604 -29.75 12.80 -5.82
C TYR A 604 -28.78 11.80 -5.19
N LEU A 605 -28.23 12.17 -4.03
CA LEU A 605 -27.21 11.39 -3.34
C LEU A 605 -27.33 11.61 -1.85
N GLU A 606 -27.38 10.51 -1.10
CA GLU A 606 -27.22 10.48 0.35
C GLU A 606 -25.91 9.77 0.69
N ARG A 607 -25.17 10.34 1.63
CA ARG A 607 -24.05 9.70 2.29
C ARG A 607 -24.37 9.54 3.77
N ASP A 608 -24.10 8.35 4.30
CA ASP A 608 -24.32 8.01 5.69
C ASP A 608 -23.05 7.40 6.28
N TRP A 609 -22.32 8.20 7.06
CA TRP A 609 -21.00 7.85 7.56
C TRP A 609 -21.03 7.48 9.02
N GLU A 610 -20.55 6.28 9.32
CA GLU A 610 -20.37 5.79 10.67
C GLU A 610 -18.89 5.85 11.06
N LEU A 611 -18.54 6.75 11.98
CA LEU A 611 -17.17 6.91 12.46
C LEU A 611 -16.74 5.72 13.32
N TYR A 612 -15.53 5.23 13.09
CA TYR A 612 -14.90 4.14 13.84
C TYR A 612 -13.70 4.63 14.64
N GLN A 613 -12.73 5.29 13.99
CA GLN A 613 -11.45 5.68 14.58
C GLN A 613 -11.01 7.07 14.08
N ILE A 614 -10.23 7.77 14.92
CA ILE A 614 -9.51 9.00 14.58
C ILE A 614 -8.09 8.84 15.10
N ASP A 615 -7.08 9.11 14.28
CA ASP A 615 -5.67 9.07 14.72
C ASP A 615 -5.15 10.43 15.22
N GLU A 616 -3.90 10.47 15.69
CA GLU A 616 -3.26 11.69 16.17
C GLU A 616 -3.00 12.73 15.06
N ALA A 617 -2.94 12.29 13.80
CA ALA A 617 -2.72 13.13 12.62
C ALA A 617 -4.03 13.72 12.05
N GLY A 618 -5.18 13.36 12.63
CA GLY A 618 -6.49 13.85 12.20
C GLY A 618 -7.06 13.11 10.99
N HIS A 619 -6.66 11.85 10.77
CA HIS A 619 -7.34 10.94 9.84
C HIS A 619 -8.53 10.27 10.52
N TYR A 620 -9.68 10.32 9.85
CA TYR A 620 -10.95 9.79 10.30
C TYR A 620 -11.27 8.56 9.47
N TRP A 621 -11.44 7.42 10.13
CA TRP A 621 -11.76 6.14 9.52
C TRP A 621 -13.20 5.79 9.80
N PHE A 622 -13.96 5.53 8.75
CA PHE A 622 -15.40 5.33 8.86
C PHE A 622 -15.92 4.30 7.86
N ASN A 623 -17.05 3.69 8.23
CA ASN A 623 -17.85 2.96 7.27
C ASN A 623 -18.67 3.97 6.45
N TYR A 624 -18.51 3.87 5.14
CA TYR A 624 -19.00 4.78 4.13
C TYR A 624 -20.18 4.11 3.41
N HIS A 625 -21.39 4.61 3.68
CA HIS A 625 -22.58 4.22 2.93
C HIS A 625 -22.95 5.33 1.96
N GLN A 626 -23.13 4.98 0.68
CA GLN A 626 -23.48 5.93 -0.36
C GLN A 626 -24.68 5.43 -1.15
N THR A 627 -25.76 6.20 -1.18
CA THR A 627 -27.00 5.85 -1.87
C THR A 627 -27.31 6.90 -2.94
N PHE A 628 -27.40 6.45 -4.18
CA PHE A 628 -27.77 7.28 -5.33
C PHE A 628 -29.23 7.09 -5.68
N PHE A 629 -29.90 8.19 -6.03
CA PHE A 629 -31.32 8.20 -6.32
C PHE A 629 -31.59 8.65 -7.76
N ALA A 630 -32.64 8.07 -8.34
CA ALA A 630 -33.14 8.38 -9.67
C ALA A 630 -34.33 9.34 -9.67
N ASP A 631 -34.62 10.01 -8.54
CA ASP A 631 -35.82 10.83 -8.37
C ASP A 631 -35.98 11.93 -9.42
N LYS A 632 -34.89 12.57 -9.83
CA LYS A 632 -34.92 13.59 -10.90
C LYS A 632 -35.38 13.03 -12.25
N TYR A 633 -35.31 11.72 -12.46
CA TYR A 633 -35.76 11.05 -13.68
C TYR A 633 -37.16 10.46 -13.55
N ARG A 634 -37.88 10.73 -12.45
CA ARG A 634 -39.22 10.17 -12.18
C ARG A 634 -40.21 10.44 -13.31
N ASP A 635 -40.19 11.64 -13.89
CA ASP A 635 -41.09 12.01 -15.00
C ASP A 635 -40.79 11.27 -16.33
N GLN A 636 -39.62 10.64 -16.44
CA GLN A 636 -39.22 9.83 -17.61
C GLN A 636 -39.68 8.36 -17.48
N LEU A 637 -40.22 7.97 -16.33
CA LEU A 637 -40.75 6.63 -16.05
C LEU A 637 -42.18 6.50 -16.60
N ILE A 638 -42.31 6.47 -17.92
CA ILE A 638 -43.59 6.66 -18.66
C ILE A 638 -44.65 5.56 -18.41
N ASP A 639 -44.33 4.44 -17.76
CA ASP A 639 -45.25 3.29 -17.63
C ASP A 639 -45.38 2.70 -16.21
N PHE A 640 -44.89 3.38 -15.17
CA PHE A 640 -44.88 2.84 -13.82
C PHE A 640 -45.93 3.51 -12.92
N SER A 641 -46.70 2.71 -12.18
CA SER A 641 -47.47 3.25 -11.04
C SER A 641 -46.45 3.79 -10.05
N ASP A 642 -46.48 5.10 -9.78
CA ASP A 642 -45.56 5.76 -8.86
C ASP A 642 -45.49 4.97 -7.55
N PRO A 643 -44.35 4.32 -7.24
CA PRO A 643 -44.24 3.44 -6.07
C PRO A 643 -44.29 4.25 -4.76
N GLY A 644 -44.16 5.59 -4.84
CA GLY A 644 -44.04 6.49 -3.71
C GLY A 644 -42.66 6.41 -3.06
N GLY A 645 -42.20 7.54 -2.52
CA GLY A 645 -40.88 7.63 -1.90
C GLY A 645 -39.74 7.67 -2.93
N HIS A 646 -38.50 7.76 -2.44
CA HIS A 646 -37.32 7.90 -3.29
C HIS A 646 -37.06 6.64 -4.14
N LEU A 647 -36.39 6.79 -5.28
CA LEU A 647 -36.07 5.69 -6.21
C LEU A 647 -34.59 5.34 -6.12
N LEU A 648 -34.24 4.21 -5.51
CA LEU A 648 -32.85 3.76 -5.47
C LEU A 648 -32.34 3.49 -6.89
N ARG A 649 -31.14 4.02 -7.18
CA ARG A 649 -30.35 3.66 -8.36
C ARG A 649 -29.21 2.72 -7.98
N ASP A 650 -28.38 3.12 -7.02
CA ASP A 650 -27.20 2.37 -6.57
C ASP A 650 -26.96 2.59 -5.07
N ALA A 651 -26.48 1.57 -4.36
CA ALA A 651 -26.02 1.68 -2.97
C ALA A 651 -24.66 1.02 -2.76
N TRP A 652 -23.72 1.70 -2.11
CA TRP A 652 -22.33 1.28 -1.93
C TRP A 652 -21.96 1.27 -0.44
N PHE A 653 -21.37 0.18 0.06
CA PHE A 653 -21.01 -0.01 1.48
C PHE A 653 -19.54 -0.40 1.64
N PHE A 654 -18.68 0.55 2.00
CA PHE A 654 -17.21 0.38 1.99
C PHE A 654 -16.55 1.04 3.18
N HIS A 655 -15.28 0.74 3.43
CA HIS A 655 -14.47 1.60 4.29
C HIS A 655 -14.01 2.82 3.51
N SER A 656 -13.88 3.94 4.21
CA SER A 656 -13.16 5.09 3.69
C SER A 656 -12.43 5.77 4.83
N TYR A 657 -11.45 6.60 4.46
CA TYR A 657 -10.78 7.47 5.40
C TYR A 657 -10.61 8.86 4.80
N ARG A 658 -10.45 9.85 5.67
CA ARG A 658 -10.25 11.25 5.30
C ARG A 658 -9.36 11.92 6.31
N LYS A 659 -8.40 12.73 5.85
CA LYS A 659 -7.78 13.73 6.70
C LYS A 659 -8.65 14.97 6.74
N PHE A 660 -9.03 15.41 7.93
CA PHE A 660 -9.75 16.67 8.09
C PHE A 660 -8.74 17.74 8.55
N ASN A 661 -8.22 18.51 7.59
CA ASN A 661 -7.40 19.67 7.93
C ASN A 661 -8.30 20.78 8.49
N THR A 662 -8.26 20.99 9.80
CA THR A 662 -8.90 22.16 10.42
C THR A 662 -8.00 23.38 10.20
N GLU A 663 -8.11 24.02 9.03
CA GLU A 663 -7.66 25.41 8.90
C GLU A 663 -8.54 26.27 9.81
N ASN A 664 -8.00 26.70 10.95
CA ASN A 664 -8.55 27.79 11.76
C ASN A 664 -8.01 29.14 11.30
#